data_AF-A0A644Y381-F1
#
_entry.id   AF-A0A644Y381-F1
#
_cell.length_a   1.000
_cell.length_b   1.000
_cell.length_c   1.000
_cell.angle_alpha   90.00
_cell.angle_beta   90.00
_cell.angle_gamma   90.00
#
_symmetry.space_group_name_H-M   'P 1'
#
loop_
_entity.id
_entity.type
_entity.pdbx_description
1 polymer ?
#
loop_
_entity_poly.entity_id
_entity_poly.type
_entity_poly.pdbx_seq_one_letter_code
_entity_poly.pdbx_strand_id
1 'polypeptide(L)'
;MVTSATLSLGRVPVFYTPFFFFPGNRMVGNPSMGFASERGMFVTTTFELFGTYPKIKSESTSSFASLLSSPESKQTFRDGPIHSDQGEVGEFEQWARKSNSYLALMMDAYELSGVHVGYDTRLSWFEKRLVLEGFSSFALYPEGTNGSLTYSQTPTLRWMSEHTLKMDTSWADLTLDTPAYSDPKVKRLYANRLTSFSFDSVLGKSQEFPTTYLNDITTYTWKLEGSFSFPVANLSPYLSSARISSVTARSRWDWKEETPGGGYAYRLVSVTLPDLSASLGGTLFSLSSPIAQNKSGKEGSTASIRTLETDALLPPAYPIRQTQQTSEKKMERSLSLTYSLDQKLNHTLQADGAQVDWEKDAYLYAQTKGSVLLSASPNSSLFTFSEELLPQYTRLDDQSKEAYRTEQFQLFSVTKASIPLLGFSYTLSQRIHRFQKTYTSEIVEQTDRYSFDADSVTVHQMKVEKSLAIGLGSLKPSLTANLYPIRQSLIPSLTYTQGRFVLGASLSYAETNGILKKERATASFSYTAKTFSFSTQETYEYTKSVPFWFQALSVNQKAQLSLFDSRFVISELLSYQGRSSKGIDHYIDQLNLDFKIPYLSVTYISDGQVGSLQPQRLKTTVSAKNVTLRWWKGRIALSLGLESTFNLHFQDIWATSLDIQASLGLDIAEFLSCSLSIKSSNTGFSQYYDSTQNFVWARMWEDLLRSFDFAGSGRSNTQFNLSSISFNLVHDLDDWSLNCKYTGSVVLSNNQYTWVPTVSVFVRWNTIPELDVEETWTKPSNDWIRSSTS
;
A
#
# COMPACT_ATOMS: atom_id res chain seq x y z
N MET A 1 14.03 45.31 -10.59
CA MET A 1 12.82 45.99 -11.10
C MET A 1 13.27 47.19 -11.90
N VAL A 2 12.76 47.39 -13.12
CA VAL A 2 13.04 48.59 -13.92
C VAL A 2 11.82 49.49 -13.88
N THR A 3 11.99 50.73 -13.43
CA THR A 3 10.95 51.76 -13.47
C THR A 3 10.96 52.46 -14.83
N SER A 4 9.79 52.79 -15.38
CA SER A 4 9.63 53.44 -16.68
C SER A 4 10.30 52.69 -17.84
N ALA A 5 10.08 51.38 -17.89
CA ALA A 5 10.67 50.53 -18.93
C ALA A 5 10.00 50.75 -20.29
N THR A 6 10.82 50.83 -21.33
CA THR A 6 10.40 50.85 -22.73
C THR A 6 10.96 49.63 -23.44
N LEU A 7 10.09 48.82 -24.02
CA LEU A 7 10.46 47.74 -24.93
C LEU A 7 10.48 48.32 -26.35
N SER A 8 11.66 48.35 -26.96
CA SER A 8 11.88 48.84 -28.31
C SER A 8 12.27 47.71 -29.26
N LEU A 9 11.65 47.67 -30.44
CA LEU A 9 12.08 46.83 -31.55
C LEU A 9 13.00 47.68 -32.44
N GLY A 10 14.32 47.46 -32.31
CA GLY A 10 15.32 48.35 -32.92
C GLY A 10 15.28 49.76 -32.29
N ARG A 11 15.10 50.79 -33.11
CA ARG A 11 15.01 52.21 -32.65
C ARG A 11 13.59 52.67 -32.34
N VAL A 12 12.58 51.82 -32.53
CA VAL A 12 11.17 52.19 -32.35
C VAL A 12 10.66 51.61 -31.02
N PRO A 13 10.24 52.44 -30.06
CA PRO A 13 9.58 51.95 -28.85
C PRO A 13 8.21 51.37 -29.21
N VAL A 14 7.98 50.10 -28.86
CA VAL A 14 6.76 49.35 -29.18
C VAL A 14 5.85 49.21 -27.95
N PHE A 15 6.42 49.22 -26.74
CA PHE A 15 5.65 49.08 -25.51
C PHE A 15 6.29 49.85 -24.35
N TYR A 16 5.51 50.64 -23.63
CA TYR A 16 5.93 51.36 -22.42
C TYR A 16 5.19 50.77 -21.23
N THR A 17 5.92 50.47 -20.15
CA THR A 17 5.34 50.15 -18.86
C THR A 17 6.00 50.97 -17.75
N PRO A 18 5.22 51.57 -16.83
CA PRO A 18 5.77 52.29 -15.68
C PRO A 18 6.63 51.39 -14.77
N PHE A 19 6.45 50.06 -14.85
CA PHE A 19 7.23 49.08 -14.10
C PHE A 19 7.36 47.78 -14.90
N PHE A 20 8.60 47.31 -15.09
CA PHE A 20 8.90 46.02 -15.72
C PHE A 20 9.69 45.13 -14.78
N PHE A 21 9.20 43.91 -14.60
CA PHE A 21 9.82 42.89 -13.77
C PHE A 21 10.49 41.88 -14.68
N PHE A 22 11.77 41.57 -14.44
CA PHE A 22 12.49 40.57 -15.21
C PHE A 22 11.87 39.18 -14.95
N PRO A 23 11.35 38.49 -15.98
CA PRO A 23 10.84 37.13 -15.84
C PRO A 23 11.99 36.18 -15.47
N GLY A 24 11.73 35.18 -14.62
CA GLY A 24 12.75 34.22 -14.17
C GLY A 24 13.15 34.36 -12.70
N ASN A 25 12.94 35.51 -12.07
CA ASN A 25 13.10 35.67 -10.63
C ASN A 25 11.76 35.46 -9.91
N ARG A 26 11.79 34.73 -8.78
CA ARG A 26 10.65 34.50 -7.92
C ARG A 26 10.11 35.83 -7.39
N MET A 27 8.87 36.19 -7.73
CA MET A 27 8.21 37.40 -7.25
C MET A 27 7.48 37.15 -5.93
N VAL A 28 7.32 38.18 -5.11
CA VAL A 28 6.55 38.07 -3.84
C VAL A 28 5.07 37.80 -4.09
N GLY A 29 4.50 38.40 -5.14
CA GLY A 29 3.22 38.00 -5.74
C GLY A 29 3.54 37.40 -7.10
N ASN A 30 3.35 36.10 -7.27
CA ASN A 30 3.64 35.37 -8.50
C ASN A 30 2.32 35.18 -9.27
N PRO A 31 1.92 36.15 -10.14
CA PRO A 31 0.70 36.02 -10.90
C PRO A 31 0.85 34.92 -11.96
N SER A 32 -0.22 34.24 -12.33
CA SER A 32 -0.29 33.47 -13.57
C SER A 32 -1.60 33.81 -14.26
N MET A 33 -1.60 33.88 -15.58
CA MET A 33 -2.81 34.24 -16.33
C MET A 33 -2.86 33.43 -17.62
N GLY A 34 -4.04 33.21 -18.16
CA GLY A 34 -4.18 32.41 -19.38
C GLY A 34 -5.63 32.08 -19.69
N PHE A 35 -5.82 31.09 -20.55
CA PHE A 35 -7.13 30.58 -20.93
C PHE A 35 -7.18 29.07 -20.67
N ALA A 36 -8.26 28.60 -20.04
CA ALA A 36 -8.53 27.18 -19.83
C ALA A 36 -9.97 26.85 -20.20
N SER A 37 -10.20 25.74 -20.92
CA SER A 37 -11.52 25.38 -21.46
C SER A 37 -12.64 25.33 -20.41
N GLU A 38 -12.35 24.84 -19.20
CA GLU A 38 -13.33 24.73 -18.11
C GLU A 38 -13.50 26.02 -17.27
N ARG A 39 -12.58 26.99 -17.36
CA ARG A 39 -12.52 28.17 -16.48
C ARG A 39 -12.59 29.51 -17.23
N GLY A 40 -12.47 29.48 -18.55
CA GLY A 40 -12.35 30.66 -19.42
C GLY A 40 -11.00 31.35 -19.23
N MET A 41 -10.98 32.67 -19.40
CA MET A 41 -9.86 33.52 -19.04
C MET A 41 -9.65 33.49 -17.53
N PHE A 42 -8.40 33.39 -17.08
CA PHE A 42 -8.07 33.36 -15.66
C PHE A 42 -6.87 34.24 -15.33
N VAL A 43 -6.88 34.74 -14.10
CA VAL A 43 -5.73 35.36 -13.43
C VAL A 43 -5.65 34.78 -12.03
N THR A 44 -4.61 34.02 -11.73
CA THR A 44 -4.26 33.58 -10.37
C THR A 44 -3.10 34.42 -9.86
N THR A 45 -2.98 34.59 -8.56
CA THR A 45 -1.75 35.11 -7.96
C THR A 45 -1.51 34.44 -6.62
N THR A 46 -0.23 34.17 -6.33
CA THR A 46 0.18 33.60 -5.06
C THR A 46 1.17 34.54 -4.38
N PHE A 47 0.81 35.02 -3.20
CA PHE A 47 1.61 35.91 -2.37
C PHE A 47 2.28 35.14 -1.24
N GLU A 48 3.60 35.13 -1.21
CA GLU A 48 4.35 34.51 -0.11
C GLU A 48 4.51 35.50 1.03
N LEU A 49 3.79 35.28 2.13
CA LEU A 49 3.89 36.16 3.31
C LEU A 49 5.22 35.94 4.03
N PHE A 50 5.60 34.67 4.22
CA PHE A 50 6.89 34.25 4.77
C PHE A 50 7.21 32.82 4.35
N GLY A 51 8.50 32.46 4.40
CA GLY A 51 8.99 31.16 3.96
C GLY A 51 8.85 30.96 2.45
N THR A 52 9.20 29.76 1.99
CA THR A 52 9.25 29.44 0.56
C THR A 52 8.17 28.42 0.22
N TYR A 53 7.15 28.84 -0.52
CA TYR A 53 6.05 28.00 -0.95
C TYR A 53 6.51 26.95 -1.99
N PRO A 54 6.41 25.64 -1.70
CA PRO A 54 7.02 24.61 -2.54
C PRO A 54 6.30 24.36 -3.88
N LYS A 55 5.05 24.80 -4.03
CA LYS A 55 4.28 24.57 -5.27
C LYS A 55 4.59 25.59 -6.36
N ILE A 56 5.26 26.70 -6.04
CA ILE A 56 5.89 27.57 -7.04
C ILE A 56 7.14 26.85 -7.54
N LYS A 57 6.98 26.11 -8.63
CA LYS A 57 8.10 25.55 -9.38
C LYS A 57 8.41 26.47 -10.55
N SER A 58 9.69 26.69 -10.80
CA SER A 58 10.16 27.11 -12.11
C SER A 58 9.84 25.98 -13.09
N GLU A 59 8.63 25.98 -13.66
CA GLU A 59 8.47 25.35 -14.96
C GLU A 59 9.13 26.28 -15.99
N SER A 60 10.46 26.39 -15.91
CA SER A 60 11.30 27.09 -16.88
C SER A 60 11.33 26.25 -18.14
N THR A 61 10.20 26.25 -18.81
CA THR A 61 10.10 25.74 -20.15
C THR A 61 10.40 26.90 -21.10
N SER A 62 10.00 28.15 -20.83
CA SER A 62 10.46 29.28 -21.63
C SER A 62 11.85 29.76 -21.26
N SER A 63 12.51 30.31 -22.24
CA SER A 63 13.91 30.65 -22.19
C SER A 63 14.17 32.12 -21.99
N PHE A 64 13.23 32.99 -22.39
CA PHE A 64 13.24 34.40 -21.98
C PHE A 64 13.35 34.47 -20.46
N ALA A 65 12.60 33.58 -19.79
CA ALA A 65 12.63 33.42 -18.36
C ALA A 65 13.88 32.71 -17.86
N SER A 66 14.52 31.79 -18.60
CA SER A 66 15.77 31.14 -18.17
C SER A 66 16.99 32.06 -18.30
N LEU A 67 17.08 32.84 -19.37
CA LEU A 67 18.12 33.85 -19.63
C LEU A 67 18.13 34.97 -18.58
N LEU A 68 16.95 35.27 -18.05
CA LEU A 68 16.72 36.28 -17.03
C LEU A 68 16.51 35.69 -15.63
N SER A 69 16.46 34.36 -15.51
CA SER A 69 16.46 33.67 -14.22
C SER A 69 17.86 33.66 -13.64
N SER A 70 17.96 33.94 -12.34
CA SER A 70 19.20 33.74 -11.61
C SER A 70 19.53 32.24 -11.53
N PRO A 71 20.81 31.81 -11.61
CA PRO A 71 21.18 30.41 -11.54
C PRO A 71 20.59 29.73 -10.29
N GLU A 72 19.94 28.58 -10.48
CA GLU A 72 19.16 27.82 -9.47
C GLU A 72 19.94 27.44 -8.19
N SER A 73 21.26 27.72 -8.12
CA SER A 73 22.12 27.31 -7.02
C SER A 73 22.25 28.33 -5.88
N LYS A 74 21.63 29.52 -5.97
CA LYS A 74 21.74 30.55 -4.92
C LYS A 74 20.43 30.75 -4.15
N GLN A 75 20.51 30.66 -2.83
CA GLN A 75 19.40 30.92 -1.93
C GLN A 75 18.99 32.38 -2.03
N THR A 76 17.74 32.65 -2.42
CA THR A 76 17.20 34.01 -2.54
C THR A 76 16.33 34.37 -1.33
N PHE A 77 16.29 35.64 -0.97
CA PHE A 77 15.60 36.23 0.16
C PHE A 77 14.57 37.24 -0.34
N ARG A 78 13.45 37.39 0.36
CA ARG A 78 12.50 38.45 0.02
C ARG A 78 13.15 39.82 0.23
N ASP A 79 13.30 40.58 -0.85
CA ASP A 79 13.90 41.91 -0.85
C ASP A 79 13.01 42.86 -1.65
N GLY A 80 11.99 43.41 -0.98
CA GLY A 80 10.93 44.16 -1.64
C GLY A 80 10.02 43.26 -2.49
N PRO A 81 9.67 43.64 -3.75
CA PRO A 81 8.74 42.90 -4.60
C PRO A 81 9.34 41.66 -5.30
N ILE A 82 10.66 41.46 -5.24
CA ILE A 82 11.39 40.36 -5.89
C ILE A 82 12.25 39.65 -4.84
N HIS A 83 12.55 38.36 -5.03
CA HIS A 83 13.57 37.70 -4.22
C HIS A 83 15.00 38.04 -4.71
N SER A 84 15.89 38.44 -3.80
CA SER A 84 17.29 38.85 -4.03
C SER A 84 18.26 37.99 -3.21
N ASP A 85 19.48 37.80 -3.67
CA ASP A 85 20.54 37.08 -2.92
C ASP A 85 21.27 37.96 -1.89
N GLN A 86 20.95 39.26 -1.79
CA GLN A 86 21.69 40.25 -1.00
C GLN A 86 20.92 40.87 0.19
N GLY A 87 19.94 40.16 0.76
CA GLY A 87 19.13 40.67 1.88
C GLY A 87 19.59 40.23 3.27
N GLU A 88 19.54 41.13 4.27
CA GLU A 88 19.58 40.73 5.68
C GLU A 88 18.32 39.95 6.05
N VAL A 89 18.50 38.71 6.52
CA VAL A 89 17.39 37.82 6.85
C VAL A 89 16.93 38.08 8.28
N GLY A 90 15.73 38.65 8.43
CA GLY A 90 15.11 38.81 9.75
C GLY A 90 14.95 37.48 10.50
N GLU A 91 14.97 37.51 11.83
CA GLU A 91 14.92 36.30 12.69
C GLU A 91 13.73 35.38 12.37
N PHE A 92 12.57 35.96 12.05
CA PHE A 92 11.36 35.22 11.70
C PHE A 92 11.50 34.43 10.38
N GLU A 93 12.14 35.02 9.37
CA GLU A 93 12.38 34.38 8.07
C GLU A 93 13.45 33.27 8.20
N GLN A 94 14.45 33.46 9.07
CA GLN A 94 15.40 32.40 9.43
C GLN A 94 14.70 31.22 10.12
N TRP A 95 13.77 31.49 11.05
CA TRP A 95 12.96 30.45 11.68
C TRP A 95 12.12 29.69 10.65
N ALA A 96 11.41 30.41 9.78
CA ALA A 96 10.56 29.81 8.74
C ALA A 96 11.36 28.85 7.86
N ARG A 97 12.58 29.21 7.48
CA ARG A 97 13.47 28.34 6.69
C ARG A 97 13.95 27.11 7.47
N LYS A 98 14.48 27.31 8.68
CA LYS A 98 14.97 26.19 9.52
C LYS A 98 13.86 25.18 9.82
N SER A 99 12.65 25.67 10.04
CA SER A 99 11.47 24.85 10.32
C SER A 99 10.79 24.29 9.05
N ASN A 100 11.14 24.77 7.85
CA ASN A 100 10.41 24.51 6.60
C ASN A 100 8.93 24.97 6.70
N SER A 101 8.71 26.10 7.38
CA SER A 101 7.42 26.75 7.50
C SER A 101 7.21 27.79 6.39
N TYR A 102 5.98 27.91 5.91
CA TYR A 102 5.57 28.94 4.97
C TYR A 102 4.09 29.30 5.15
N LEU A 103 3.72 30.49 4.67
CA LEU A 103 2.33 30.91 4.48
C LEU A 103 2.22 31.63 3.14
N ALA A 104 1.39 31.09 2.26
CA ALA A 104 1.07 31.67 0.97
C ALA A 104 -0.40 32.07 0.92
N LEU A 105 -0.69 33.33 0.59
CA LEU A 105 -2.04 33.79 0.25
C LEU A 105 -2.27 33.63 -1.24
N MET A 106 -3.50 33.31 -1.61
CA MET A 106 -3.92 33.00 -2.96
C MET A 106 -5.11 33.88 -3.30
N MET A 107 -5.08 34.50 -4.48
CA MET A 107 -6.21 35.27 -4.99
C MET A 107 -6.32 34.94 -6.46
N ASP A 108 -7.45 34.37 -6.88
CA ASP A 108 -7.66 34.11 -8.30
C ASP A 108 -9.03 34.60 -8.76
N ALA A 109 -9.08 34.91 -10.04
CA ALA A 109 -10.26 35.26 -10.79
C ALA A 109 -10.34 34.35 -12.02
N TYR A 110 -11.46 33.64 -12.13
CA TYR A 110 -11.82 32.82 -13.28
C TYR A 110 -13.05 33.43 -13.95
N GLU A 111 -13.05 33.55 -15.28
CA GLU A 111 -14.19 34.03 -16.05
C GLU A 111 -15.45 33.18 -15.79
N LEU A 112 -15.32 31.85 -15.83
CA LEU A 112 -16.47 30.93 -15.68
C LEU A 112 -16.77 30.54 -14.22
N SER A 113 -15.83 30.70 -13.29
CA SER A 113 -15.96 30.22 -11.89
C SER A 113 -15.80 31.33 -10.83
N GLY A 114 -15.64 32.57 -11.29
CA GLY A 114 -15.59 33.80 -10.51
C GLY A 114 -14.34 33.97 -9.64
N VAL A 115 -14.47 34.74 -8.55
CA VAL A 115 -13.32 35.18 -7.73
C VAL A 115 -13.23 34.35 -6.46
N HIS A 116 -12.03 33.86 -6.15
CA HIS A 116 -11.76 33.17 -4.90
C HIS A 116 -10.46 33.63 -4.26
N VAL A 117 -10.41 33.49 -2.94
CA VAL A 117 -9.25 33.78 -2.11
C VAL A 117 -8.97 32.57 -1.23
N GLY A 118 -7.71 32.35 -0.90
CA GLY A 118 -7.33 31.23 -0.05
C GLY A 118 -5.97 31.41 0.56
N TYR A 119 -5.58 30.45 1.38
CA TYR A 119 -4.23 30.35 1.89
C TYR A 119 -3.76 28.89 1.89
N ASP A 120 -2.46 28.71 1.78
CA ASP A 120 -1.76 27.45 1.98
C ASP A 120 -0.65 27.70 2.99
N THR A 121 -0.61 26.92 4.05
CA THR A 121 0.37 27.05 5.11
C THR A 121 0.91 25.71 5.54
N ARG A 122 2.20 25.74 5.86
CA ARG A 122 2.85 24.72 6.66
C ARG A 122 3.56 25.44 7.78
N LEU A 123 3.19 25.19 9.02
CA LEU A 123 3.84 25.75 10.19
C LEU A 123 4.46 24.63 10.98
N SER A 124 5.72 24.79 11.33
CA SER A 124 6.49 23.75 12.00
C SER A 124 7.21 24.32 13.22
N TRP A 125 6.97 23.71 14.36
CA TRP A 125 7.55 24.09 15.64
C TRP A 125 8.36 22.94 16.23
N PHE A 126 9.23 23.27 17.18
CA PHE A 126 10.01 22.31 17.97
C PHE A 126 10.77 21.27 17.11
N GLU A 127 11.61 21.72 16.17
CA GLU A 127 12.38 20.83 15.27
C GLU A 127 11.50 19.89 14.42
N LYS A 128 10.33 20.37 13.98
CA LYS A 128 9.35 19.60 13.18
C LYS A 128 8.59 18.53 13.94
N ARG A 129 8.63 18.56 15.27
CA ARG A 129 7.80 17.72 16.14
C ARG A 129 6.34 18.14 16.21
N LEU A 130 6.03 19.39 15.91
CA LEU A 130 4.65 19.85 15.74
C LEU A 130 4.55 20.51 14.36
N VAL A 131 3.67 20.01 13.51
CA VAL A 131 3.46 20.50 12.15
C VAL A 131 1.97 20.72 11.93
N LEU A 132 1.59 21.95 11.61
CA LEU A 132 0.26 22.29 11.11
C LEU A 132 0.35 22.54 9.61
N GLU A 133 -0.31 21.70 8.83
CA GLU A 133 -0.55 21.92 7.41
C GLU A 133 -2.00 22.40 7.25
N GLY A 134 -2.22 23.45 6.49
CA GLY A 134 -3.54 24.04 6.32
C GLY A 134 -3.71 24.61 4.94
N PHE A 135 -4.82 24.28 4.30
CA PHE A 135 -5.22 24.85 3.03
C PHE A 135 -6.70 25.20 3.11
N SER A 136 -7.03 26.48 2.92
CA SER A 136 -8.42 26.91 2.87
C SER A 136 -8.63 27.84 1.69
N SER A 137 -9.76 27.71 1.00
CA SER A 137 -10.17 28.65 -0.03
C SER A 137 -11.65 28.95 0.05
N PHE A 138 -12.01 30.19 -0.28
CA PHE A 138 -13.35 30.72 -0.25
C PHE A 138 -13.63 31.44 -1.56
N ALA A 139 -14.72 31.07 -2.25
CA ALA A 139 -15.20 31.78 -3.41
C ALA A 139 -15.99 33.01 -2.94
N LEU A 140 -15.46 34.20 -3.22
CA LEU A 140 -16.12 35.48 -2.92
C LEU A 140 -17.26 35.77 -3.91
N TYR A 141 -17.12 35.28 -5.15
CA TYR A 141 -18.13 35.39 -6.19
C TYR A 141 -18.14 34.10 -7.01
N PRO A 142 -19.02 33.12 -6.73
CA PRO A 142 -18.95 31.78 -7.34
C PRO A 142 -19.75 31.62 -8.64
N GLU A 143 -20.49 32.65 -9.09
CA GLU A 143 -21.46 32.53 -10.19
C GLU A 143 -20.86 32.75 -11.59
N GLY A 144 -19.71 33.43 -11.73
CA GLY A 144 -19.02 33.62 -13.02
C GLY A 144 -19.93 34.07 -14.17
N THR A 145 -19.63 33.67 -15.41
CA THR A 145 -20.49 33.93 -16.59
C THR A 145 -21.34 32.72 -17.04
N ASN A 146 -21.07 31.50 -16.54
CA ASN A 146 -21.85 30.30 -16.84
C ASN A 146 -22.35 29.64 -15.56
N GLY A 147 -23.64 29.83 -15.25
CA GLY A 147 -24.32 29.25 -14.09
C GLY A 147 -24.75 27.80 -14.26
N SER A 148 -23.89 26.89 -14.75
CA SER A 148 -24.28 25.49 -14.91
C SER A 148 -23.99 24.67 -13.64
N LEU A 149 -24.95 24.63 -12.72
CA LEU A 149 -24.88 23.91 -11.44
C LEU A 149 -25.89 22.77 -11.37
N THR A 150 -25.42 21.54 -11.15
CA THR A 150 -26.30 20.52 -10.54
C THR A 150 -25.55 19.39 -9.83
N TYR A 151 -25.76 19.37 -8.51
CA TYR A 151 -26.06 18.22 -7.65
C TYR A 151 -27.28 18.65 -6.79
N SER A 152 -28.33 19.16 -7.46
CA SER A 152 -29.02 20.48 -7.34
C SER A 152 -29.35 20.98 -5.93
N GLN A 153 -29.04 22.18 -5.46
CA GLN A 153 -28.36 23.37 -5.96
C GLN A 153 -27.37 23.76 -4.85
N THR A 154 -26.09 23.90 -5.19
CA THR A 154 -25.00 24.13 -4.24
C THR A 154 -25.21 25.42 -3.44
N PRO A 155 -24.71 25.50 -2.18
CA PRO A 155 -24.79 26.73 -1.39
C PRO A 155 -24.16 27.92 -2.14
N THR A 156 -24.72 29.12 -1.93
CA THR A 156 -24.24 30.39 -2.52
C THR A 156 -22.81 30.73 -2.11
N LEU A 157 -22.29 30.12 -1.05
CA LEU A 157 -20.93 30.27 -0.55
C LEU A 157 -20.16 28.96 -0.78
N ARG A 158 -19.19 28.96 -1.69
CA ARG A 158 -18.29 27.81 -1.90
C ARG A 158 -17.01 27.97 -1.10
N TRP A 159 -16.62 26.91 -0.43
CA TRP A 159 -15.40 26.89 0.37
C TRP A 159 -14.84 25.46 0.48
N MET A 160 -13.54 25.38 0.68
CA MET A 160 -12.86 24.14 1.03
C MET A 160 -11.82 24.43 2.10
N SER A 161 -11.65 23.49 3.02
CA SER A 161 -10.69 23.57 4.10
C SER A 161 -10.11 22.19 4.35
N GLU A 162 -8.79 22.09 4.32
CA GLU A 162 -8.04 20.87 4.60
C GLU A 162 -6.97 21.23 5.63
N HIS A 163 -7.12 20.67 6.83
CA HIS A 163 -6.14 20.87 7.90
C HIS A 163 -5.62 19.52 8.36
N THR A 164 -4.31 19.48 8.55
CA THR A 164 -3.60 18.34 9.08
C THR A 164 -2.68 18.82 10.20
N LEU A 165 -2.94 18.38 11.43
CA LEU A 165 -2.07 18.62 12.57
C LEU A 165 -1.30 17.34 12.88
N LYS A 166 0.03 17.39 12.80
CA LYS A 166 0.94 16.28 13.12
C LYS A 166 1.76 16.64 14.34
N MET A 167 1.84 15.72 15.29
CA MET A 167 2.70 15.80 16.46
C MET A 167 3.53 14.53 16.52
N ASP A 168 4.85 14.64 16.40
CA ASP A 168 5.81 13.54 16.49
C ASP A 168 6.79 13.84 17.63
N THR A 169 6.60 13.16 18.75
CA THR A 169 7.43 13.29 19.94
C THR A 169 7.80 11.90 20.45
N SER A 170 8.81 11.82 21.32
CA SER A 170 9.23 10.54 21.91
C SER A 170 8.14 9.81 22.71
N TRP A 171 7.09 10.52 23.14
CA TRP A 171 6.01 9.99 23.99
C TRP A 171 4.64 10.00 23.32
N ALA A 172 4.47 10.71 22.20
CA ALA A 172 3.23 10.80 21.46
C ALA A 172 3.49 11.01 19.96
N ASP A 173 2.81 10.21 19.15
CA ASP A 173 2.64 10.41 17.72
C ASP A 173 1.13 10.65 17.49
N LEU A 174 0.74 11.79 16.94
CA LEU A 174 -0.65 12.17 16.73
C LEU A 174 -0.80 12.84 15.38
N THR A 175 -1.80 12.43 14.60
CA THR A 175 -2.21 13.05 13.35
C THR A 175 -3.72 13.33 13.40
N LEU A 176 -4.12 14.57 13.16
CA LEU A 176 -5.52 15.00 13.04
C LEU A 176 -5.74 15.58 11.65
N ASP A 177 -6.57 14.92 10.85
CA ASP A 177 -7.02 15.37 9.54
C ASP A 177 -8.48 15.82 9.61
N THR A 178 -8.76 17.06 9.22
CA THR A 178 -10.11 17.65 9.24
C THR A 178 -10.48 18.31 7.90
N PRO A 179 -10.61 17.52 6.81
CA PRO A 179 -11.10 18.04 5.53
C PRO A 179 -12.57 18.43 5.61
N ALA A 180 -12.96 19.53 5.00
CA ALA A 180 -14.33 20.00 4.92
C ALA A 180 -14.57 20.76 3.61
N TYR A 181 -15.72 20.52 2.99
CA TYR A 181 -16.03 21.02 1.65
C TYR A 181 -17.48 21.53 1.61
N SER A 182 -17.74 22.58 0.83
CA SER A 182 -19.09 23.10 0.61
C SER A 182 -19.95 22.19 -0.28
N ASP A 183 -19.34 21.58 -1.29
CA ASP A 183 -20.01 20.76 -2.30
C ASP A 183 -19.01 19.79 -2.99
N PRO A 184 -19.50 18.75 -3.69
CA PRO A 184 -18.62 17.74 -4.30
C PRO A 184 -17.65 18.25 -5.38
N LYS A 185 -17.91 19.43 -5.97
CA LYS A 185 -17.16 19.97 -7.11
C LYS A 185 -16.10 20.99 -6.70
N VAL A 186 -16.19 21.58 -5.51
CA VAL A 186 -15.33 22.69 -5.04
C VAL A 186 -13.83 22.40 -5.19
N LYS A 187 -13.38 21.18 -4.85
CA LYS A 187 -11.95 20.83 -4.93
C LYS A 187 -11.46 20.74 -6.37
N ARG A 188 -12.22 20.11 -7.27
CA ARG A 188 -11.88 20.06 -8.70
C ARG A 188 -11.80 21.46 -9.30
N LEU A 189 -12.73 22.35 -8.94
CA LEU A 189 -12.81 23.69 -9.50
C LEU A 189 -11.66 24.59 -9.01
N TYR A 190 -11.40 24.63 -7.70
CA TYR A 190 -10.54 25.65 -7.09
C TYR A 190 -9.17 25.14 -6.58
N ALA A 191 -8.97 23.83 -6.38
CA ALA A 191 -7.68 23.30 -5.87
C ALA A 191 -6.64 23.06 -6.98
N ASN A 192 -7.10 22.88 -8.22
CA ASN A 192 -6.24 22.93 -9.39
C ASN A 192 -5.89 24.40 -9.64
N ARG A 193 -4.61 24.79 -9.51
CA ARG A 193 -4.15 26.18 -9.68
C ARG A 193 -2.77 26.25 -10.33
N LEU A 194 -2.63 27.14 -11.29
CA LEU A 194 -1.31 27.57 -11.77
C LEU A 194 -0.72 28.58 -10.80
N THR A 195 0.57 28.38 -10.46
CA THR A 195 1.29 29.22 -9.49
C THR A 195 2.59 29.80 -10.05
N SER A 196 2.96 29.42 -11.27
CA SER A 196 4.13 29.93 -11.99
C SER A 196 3.70 30.96 -13.04
N PHE A 197 4.27 32.17 -12.96
CA PHE A 197 4.14 33.17 -14.01
C PHE A 197 4.86 32.71 -15.27
N SER A 198 4.16 32.75 -16.40
CA SER A 198 4.76 32.60 -17.72
C SER A 198 4.30 33.76 -18.60
N PHE A 199 5.21 34.66 -18.98
CA PHE A 199 4.86 35.80 -19.85
C PHE A 199 4.32 35.35 -21.22
N ASP A 200 4.73 34.16 -21.64
CA ASP A 200 4.26 33.50 -22.85
C ASP A 200 2.74 33.35 -22.88
N SER A 201 2.07 33.13 -21.75
CA SER A 201 0.62 32.90 -21.72
C SER A 201 -0.20 34.14 -22.13
N VAL A 202 0.35 35.33 -21.93
CA VAL A 202 -0.24 36.62 -22.35
C VAL A 202 -0.16 36.82 -23.86
N LEU A 203 0.83 36.18 -24.51
CA LEU A 203 1.04 36.23 -25.95
C LEU A 203 0.25 35.15 -26.72
N GLY A 204 -0.78 34.56 -26.09
CA GLY A 204 -1.68 33.59 -26.73
C GLY A 204 -1.21 32.13 -26.65
N LYS A 205 -0.25 31.82 -25.78
CA LYS A 205 0.28 30.47 -25.57
C LYS A 205 -0.53 29.75 -24.47
N SER A 206 -1.21 28.65 -24.77
CA SER A 206 -2.01 27.95 -23.76
C SER A 206 -1.14 27.29 -22.66
N GLN A 207 -1.22 27.81 -21.44
CA GLN A 207 -0.62 27.17 -20.27
C GLN A 207 -1.49 25.98 -19.86
N GLU A 208 -0.88 24.80 -19.67
CA GLU A 208 -1.63 23.63 -19.20
C GLU A 208 -2.07 23.81 -17.76
N PHE A 209 -3.38 23.84 -17.55
CA PHE A 209 -3.93 23.94 -16.21
C PHE A 209 -3.83 22.59 -15.49
N PRO A 210 -3.43 22.53 -14.21
CA PRO A 210 -3.31 21.27 -13.47
C PRO A 210 -4.62 20.47 -13.45
N THR A 211 -4.52 19.15 -13.65
CA THR A 211 -5.64 18.19 -13.61
C THR A 211 -5.52 17.20 -12.45
N THR A 212 -4.88 17.62 -11.36
CA THR A 212 -4.61 16.77 -10.19
C THR A 212 -5.90 16.23 -9.54
N TYR A 213 -6.96 17.03 -9.54
CA TYR A 213 -8.26 16.67 -8.97
C TYR A 213 -9.32 16.64 -10.09
N LEU A 214 -9.77 15.44 -10.49
CA LEU A 214 -10.78 15.24 -11.55
C LEU A 214 -12.12 14.70 -11.05
N ASN A 215 -12.10 13.91 -9.97
CA ASN A 215 -13.29 13.25 -9.43
C ASN A 215 -14.05 14.14 -8.43
N ASP A 216 -15.37 14.02 -8.41
CA ASP A 216 -16.24 14.68 -7.42
C ASP A 216 -16.09 14.00 -6.04
N ILE A 217 -16.07 14.80 -4.96
CA ILE A 217 -15.93 14.29 -3.58
C ILE A 217 -17.32 14.10 -2.97
N THR A 218 -17.89 12.90 -3.04
CA THR A 218 -19.21 12.63 -2.44
C THR A 218 -19.14 12.22 -0.96
N THR A 219 -17.95 11.92 -0.44
CA THR A 219 -17.72 11.52 0.95
C THR A 219 -16.36 12.04 1.43
N TYR A 220 -16.29 12.48 2.68
CA TYR A 220 -15.01 12.74 3.37
C TYR A 220 -15.06 12.26 4.83
N THR A 221 -13.90 12.22 5.48
CA THR A 221 -13.78 11.72 6.85
C THR A 221 -12.81 12.59 7.64
N TRP A 222 -13.22 13.04 8.82
CA TRP A 222 -12.31 13.57 9.83
C TRP A 222 -11.68 12.40 10.56
N LYS A 223 -10.38 12.47 10.77
CA LYS A 223 -9.58 11.34 11.24
C LYS A 223 -8.56 11.83 12.25
N LEU A 224 -8.68 11.34 13.48
CA LEU A 224 -7.66 11.46 14.50
C LEU A 224 -7.00 10.09 14.66
N GLU A 225 -5.69 10.02 14.49
CA GLU A 225 -4.90 8.83 14.75
C GLU A 225 -3.74 9.18 15.68
N GLY A 226 -3.46 8.33 16.66
CA GLY A 226 -2.29 8.53 17.47
C GLY A 226 -1.83 7.29 18.22
N SER A 227 -0.62 7.38 18.74
CA SER A 227 -0.02 6.42 19.63
C SER A 227 0.70 7.17 20.75
N PHE A 228 0.71 6.58 21.95
CA PHE A 228 1.36 7.18 23.12
C PHE A 228 2.29 6.15 23.74
N SER A 229 3.52 6.54 24.04
CA SER A 229 4.50 5.72 24.75
C SER A 229 4.93 6.43 26.03
N PHE A 230 4.47 5.93 27.17
CA PHE A 230 4.78 6.58 28.44
C PHE A 230 6.22 6.25 28.86
N PRO A 231 7.00 7.23 29.33
CA PRO A 231 8.35 6.98 29.84
C PRO A 231 8.28 6.23 31.18
N VAL A 232 8.82 5.01 31.21
CA VAL A 232 8.78 4.13 32.39
C VAL A 232 10.16 3.79 32.95
N ALA A 233 11.21 4.51 32.54
CA ALA A 233 12.59 4.23 32.93
C ALA A 233 12.79 4.15 34.46
N ASN A 234 12.16 5.05 35.22
CA ASN A 234 12.24 5.09 36.68
C ASN A 234 11.38 4.02 37.38
N LEU A 235 10.53 3.32 36.63
CA LEU A 235 9.64 2.29 37.14
C LEU A 235 10.09 0.88 36.73
N SER A 236 11.12 0.78 35.88
CA SER A 236 11.77 -0.49 35.54
C SER A 236 12.44 -1.11 36.77
N PRO A 237 12.34 -2.43 37.00
CA PRO A 237 11.75 -3.46 36.14
C PRO A 237 10.24 -3.67 36.34
N TYR A 238 9.64 -3.08 37.37
CA TYR A 238 8.24 -3.29 37.77
C TYR A 238 7.25 -2.84 36.70
N LEU A 239 7.55 -1.77 35.97
CA LEU A 239 6.83 -1.33 34.78
C LEU A 239 7.85 -1.16 33.65
N SER A 240 7.85 -2.10 32.70
CA SER A 240 8.80 -2.14 31.59
C SER A 240 8.24 -1.51 30.31
N SER A 241 6.91 -1.50 30.17
CA SER A 241 6.22 -0.91 29.04
C SER A 241 4.83 -0.40 29.47
N ALA A 242 4.48 0.79 29.01
CA ALA A 242 3.13 1.34 29.08
C ALA A 242 2.91 2.13 27.81
N ARG A 243 2.01 1.65 26.95
CA ARG A 243 1.78 2.22 25.62
C ARG A 243 0.30 2.18 25.26
N ILE A 244 -0.18 3.25 24.63
CA ILE A 244 -1.39 3.22 23.84
C ILE A 244 -0.93 3.05 22.40
N SER A 245 -1.03 1.83 21.87
CA SER A 245 -0.53 1.49 20.53
C SER A 245 -1.34 2.15 19.43
N SER A 246 -2.63 2.40 19.66
CA SER A 246 -3.49 3.11 18.73
C SER A 246 -4.63 3.81 19.47
N VAL A 247 -4.89 5.06 19.10
CA VAL A 247 -6.13 5.81 19.37
C VAL A 247 -6.62 6.28 18.03
N THR A 248 -7.82 5.87 17.63
CA THR A 248 -8.41 6.32 16.37
C THR A 248 -9.81 6.87 16.61
N ALA A 249 -10.04 8.13 16.25
CA ALA A 249 -11.39 8.68 16.17
C ALA A 249 -11.70 9.07 14.73
N ARG A 250 -12.90 8.73 14.25
CA ARG A 250 -13.31 9.00 12.86
C ARG A 250 -14.71 9.57 12.82
N SER A 251 -14.95 10.51 11.93
CA SER A 251 -16.27 11.07 11.66
C SER A 251 -16.47 11.13 10.16
N ARG A 252 -17.44 10.36 9.65
CA ARG A 252 -17.70 10.21 8.22
C ARG A 252 -18.85 11.11 7.79
N TRP A 253 -18.62 11.85 6.72
CA TRP A 253 -19.58 12.79 6.13
C TRP A 253 -19.90 12.37 4.70
N ASP A 254 -21.17 12.18 4.37
CA ASP A 254 -21.64 11.84 3.02
C ASP A 254 -22.52 12.95 2.46
N TRP A 255 -22.40 13.21 1.15
CA TRP A 255 -23.27 14.14 0.42
C TRP A 255 -24.66 13.53 0.23
N LYS A 256 -25.67 14.07 0.93
CA LYS A 256 -27.05 13.57 0.92
C LYS A 256 -28.05 14.71 0.88
N GLU A 257 -29.26 14.40 0.45
CA GLU A 257 -30.39 15.34 0.46
C GLU A 257 -30.79 15.69 1.90
N GLU A 258 -31.07 16.96 2.17
CA GLU A 258 -31.41 17.42 3.52
C GLU A 258 -32.83 17.01 3.94
N THR A 259 -33.78 17.16 3.03
CA THR A 259 -35.18 16.78 3.19
C THR A 259 -35.69 16.29 1.84
N PRO A 260 -36.63 15.33 1.77
CA PRO A 260 -37.19 14.92 0.49
C PRO A 260 -37.78 16.12 -0.27
N GLY A 261 -37.19 16.47 -1.42
CA GLY A 261 -37.51 17.68 -2.20
C GLY A 261 -36.74 18.95 -1.81
N GLY A 262 -35.70 18.85 -0.96
CA GLY A 262 -34.90 19.94 -0.42
C GLY A 262 -33.49 20.08 -1.01
N GLY A 263 -32.65 20.91 -0.40
CA GLY A 263 -31.24 21.11 -0.79
C GLY A 263 -30.34 19.93 -0.39
N TYR A 264 -29.11 19.89 -0.90
CA TYR A 264 -28.12 18.85 -0.57
C TYR A 264 -26.98 19.42 0.28
N ALA A 265 -26.51 18.64 1.25
CA ALA A 265 -25.37 18.99 2.09
C ALA A 265 -24.60 17.75 2.56
N TYR A 266 -23.38 17.94 3.06
CA TYR A 266 -22.66 16.86 3.74
C TYR A 266 -23.27 16.60 5.11
N ARG A 267 -23.69 15.36 5.35
CA ARG A 267 -24.27 14.91 6.62
C ARG A 267 -23.37 13.91 7.31
N LEU A 268 -23.27 14.06 8.62
CA LEU A 268 -22.58 13.10 9.46
C LEU A 268 -23.35 11.77 9.41
N VAL A 269 -22.70 10.70 8.98
CA VAL A 269 -23.31 9.37 8.87
C VAL A 269 -22.88 8.48 10.02
N SER A 270 -21.63 8.58 10.43
CA SER A 270 -21.12 7.77 11.54
C SER A 270 -19.98 8.45 12.26
N VAL A 271 -19.88 8.15 13.56
CA VAL A 271 -18.79 8.57 14.43
C VAL A 271 -18.22 7.35 15.12
N THR A 272 -16.93 7.12 14.96
CA THR A 272 -16.16 6.18 15.77
C THR A 272 -15.45 6.97 16.85
N LEU A 273 -15.85 6.79 18.10
CA LEU A 273 -15.27 7.44 19.28
C LEU A 273 -14.33 6.44 19.97
N PRO A 274 -13.21 6.93 20.52
CA PRO A 274 -11.90 6.44 20.13
C PRO A 274 -11.79 4.91 20.18
N ASP A 275 -11.48 4.32 19.03
CA ASP A 275 -10.94 2.97 18.97
C ASP A 275 -9.56 2.98 19.60
N LEU A 276 -9.45 2.38 20.78
CA LEU A 276 -8.28 2.45 21.66
C LEU A 276 -7.72 1.04 21.86
N SER A 277 -6.41 0.92 21.63
CA SER A 277 -5.63 -0.24 22.03
C SER A 277 -4.51 0.21 22.95
N ALA A 278 -4.52 -0.28 24.18
CA ALA A 278 -3.49 0.00 25.18
C ALA A 278 -2.89 -1.31 25.70
N SER A 279 -1.61 -1.25 26.05
CA SER A 279 -0.84 -2.36 26.59
C SER A 279 0.07 -1.86 27.71
N LEU A 280 0.19 -2.64 28.76
CA LEU A 280 1.02 -2.36 29.90
C LEU A 280 1.67 -3.65 30.37
N GLY A 281 2.94 -3.63 30.75
CA GLY A 281 3.61 -4.84 31.18
C GLY A 281 4.90 -4.59 31.95
N GLY A 282 5.24 -5.56 32.80
CA GLY A 282 6.32 -5.41 33.76
C GLY A 282 6.82 -6.74 34.31
N THR A 283 7.93 -6.66 35.03
CA THR A 283 8.55 -7.80 35.72
C THR A 283 8.52 -7.54 37.22
N LEU A 284 7.78 -8.36 37.97
CA LEU A 284 7.70 -8.24 39.43
C LEU A 284 9.02 -8.68 40.08
N PHE A 285 9.61 -9.75 39.58
CA PHE A 285 10.97 -10.15 39.91
C PHE A 285 11.55 -11.04 38.81
N SER A 286 12.89 -11.03 38.66
CA SER A 286 13.63 -11.92 37.78
C SER A 286 14.98 -12.25 38.41
N LEU A 287 15.24 -13.53 38.61
CA LEU A 287 16.48 -14.08 39.13
C LEU A 287 17.09 -14.93 38.03
N SER A 288 18.25 -14.56 37.50
CA SER A 288 18.98 -15.39 36.54
C SER A 288 20.44 -15.56 36.95
N SER A 289 20.97 -16.77 36.77
CA SER A 289 22.39 -17.06 36.99
C SER A 289 22.91 -18.05 35.95
N PRO A 290 24.10 -17.81 35.37
CA PRO A 290 24.72 -18.79 34.49
C PRO A 290 25.15 -20.01 35.30
N ILE A 291 24.85 -21.21 34.81
CA ILE A 291 25.37 -22.44 35.42
C ILE A 291 26.81 -22.61 34.93
N ALA A 292 27.78 -22.44 35.83
CA ALA A 292 29.19 -22.70 35.54
C ALA A 292 29.38 -24.17 35.13
N GLN A 293 29.92 -24.40 33.93
CA GLN A 293 30.42 -25.72 33.56
C GLN A 293 31.72 -25.99 34.31
N ASN A 294 31.73 -26.97 35.20
CA ASN A 294 32.99 -27.54 35.67
C ASN A 294 33.71 -28.18 34.49
N LYS A 295 34.78 -27.55 34.00
CA LYS A 295 35.78 -28.21 33.18
C LYS A 295 36.51 -29.23 34.06
N SER A 296 35.98 -30.45 34.16
CA SER A 296 36.76 -31.58 34.67
C SER A 296 36.70 -32.73 33.67
N GLY A 297 37.85 -33.01 33.04
CA GLY A 297 38.15 -34.28 32.40
C GLY A 297 37.92 -34.35 30.89
N LYS A 298 38.87 -33.83 30.12
CA LYS A 298 39.43 -34.50 28.93
C LYS A 298 40.70 -33.77 28.48
N GLU A 299 41.85 -34.32 28.87
CA GLU A 299 43.07 -34.17 28.11
C GLU A 299 42.84 -34.64 26.66
N GLY A 300 43.43 -33.91 25.72
CA GLY A 300 43.82 -34.41 24.41
C GLY A 300 42.71 -34.98 23.53
N SER A 301 42.06 -34.14 22.74
CA SER A 301 41.81 -34.53 21.35
C SER A 301 42.00 -33.31 20.46
N THR A 302 43.20 -33.23 19.88
CA THR A 302 43.46 -32.53 18.63
C THR A 302 42.28 -32.75 17.70
N ALA A 303 41.80 -31.68 17.07
CA ALA A 303 40.77 -31.76 16.04
C ALA A 303 41.18 -32.81 15.00
N SER A 304 40.57 -33.99 15.04
CA SER A 304 40.66 -34.93 13.94
C SER A 304 39.83 -34.34 12.82
N ILE A 305 40.50 -33.65 11.90
CA ILE A 305 39.96 -33.42 10.56
C ILE A 305 39.73 -34.81 9.98
N ARG A 306 38.47 -35.26 9.94
CA ARG A 306 38.09 -36.35 9.04
C ARG A 306 38.07 -35.76 7.64
N THR A 307 39.18 -35.91 6.93
CA THR A 307 39.19 -35.88 5.46
C THR A 307 38.29 -37.01 5.00
N LEU A 308 37.11 -36.66 4.45
CA LEU A 308 36.40 -37.56 3.56
C LEU A 308 37.33 -37.84 2.37
N GLU A 309 37.58 -39.11 2.08
CA GLU A 309 38.27 -39.53 0.85
C GLU A 309 37.57 -38.87 -0.34
N THR A 310 38.29 -37.98 -1.00
CA THR A 310 37.89 -37.43 -2.30
C THR A 310 38.17 -38.49 -3.34
N ASP A 311 37.12 -38.90 -4.06
CA ASP A 311 37.21 -39.76 -5.25
C ASP A 311 38.29 -39.21 -6.20
N ALA A 312 39.25 -40.07 -6.59
CA ALA A 312 40.48 -39.68 -7.30
C ALA A 312 40.25 -39.18 -8.74
N LEU A 313 39.00 -39.15 -9.22
CA LEU A 313 38.63 -38.77 -10.58
C LEU A 313 37.96 -37.39 -10.69
N LEU A 314 37.81 -36.63 -9.60
CA LEU A 314 37.18 -35.29 -9.64
C LEU A 314 38.17 -34.16 -9.31
N PRO A 315 38.33 -33.13 -10.17
CA PRO A 315 39.15 -31.96 -9.83
C PRO A 315 38.47 -31.09 -8.75
N PRO A 316 39.24 -30.42 -7.88
CA PRO A 316 38.74 -29.75 -6.68
C PRO A 316 38.14 -28.38 -7.03
N ALA A 317 36.90 -28.35 -7.49
CA ALA A 317 36.11 -27.13 -7.56
C ALA A 317 35.17 -27.08 -6.36
N TYR A 318 35.39 -26.12 -5.45
CA TYR A 318 34.58 -25.77 -4.27
C TYR A 318 34.83 -26.59 -2.98
N PRO A 319 35.70 -26.12 -2.06
CA PRO A 319 35.63 -26.58 -0.67
C PRO A 319 34.34 -26.07 -0.02
N ILE A 320 33.42 -26.98 0.32
CA ILE A 320 32.24 -26.66 1.14
C ILE A 320 32.73 -26.36 2.57
N ARG A 321 32.92 -25.08 2.90
CA ARG A 321 33.06 -24.65 4.29
C ARG A 321 31.66 -24.62 4.92
N GLN A 322 31.28 -25.70 5.59
CA GLN A 322 30.21 -25.63 6.57
C GLN A 322 30.77 -24.95 7.83
N THR A 323 30.51 -23.66 7.98
CA THR A 323 30.61 -23.02 9.29
C THR A 323 29.44 -23.52 10.13
N GLN A 324 29.64 -24.61 10.88
CA GLN A 324 28.76 -24.92 12.00
C GLN A 324 28.95 -23.82 13.05
N GLN A 325 28.09 -22.80 13.02
CA GLN A 325 27.84 -22.00 14.21
C GLN A 325 27.04 -22.89 15.17
N THR A 326 27.75 -23.71 15.93
CA THR A 326 27.21 -24.30 17.15
C THR A 326 27.05 -23.14 18.13
N SER A 327 25.86 -22.54 18.15
CA SER A 327 25.49 -21.64 19.24
C SER A 327 25.38 -22.49 20.49
N GLU A 328 26.45 -22.51 21.30
CA GLU A 328 26.40 -23.12 22.63
C GLU A 328 25.31 -22.38 23.42
N LYS A 329 24.13 -23.01 23.55
CA LYS A 329 23.09 -22.55 24.47
C LYS A 329 23.71 -22.53 25.87
N LYS A 330 24.06 -21.33 26.35
CA LYS A 330 24.47 -21.13 27.74
C LYS A 330 23.36 -21.67 28.64
N MET A 331 23.73 -22.61 29.51
CA MET A 331 22.83 -23.19 30.48
C MET A 331 22.59 -22.15 31.56
N GLU A 332 21.34 -21.74 31.72
CA GLU A 332 20.96 -20.69 32.66
C GLU A 332 19.93 -21.22 33.65
N ARG A 333 20.08 -20.79 34.90
CA ARG A 333 19.07 -20.88 35.95
C ARG A 333 18.25 -19.60 35.89
N SER A 334 16.94 -19.70 35.79
CA SER A 334 16.05 -18.54 35.81
C SER A 334 14.78 -18.79 36.63
N LEU A 335 14.32 -17.75 37.32
CA LEU A 335 13.00 -17.67 37.92
C LEU A 335 12.48 -16.24 37.74
N SER A 336 11.37 -16.07 37.05
CA SER A 336 10.79 -14.76 36.77
C SER A 336 9.27 -14.78 36.91
N LEU A 337 8.72 -13.68 37.42
CA LEU A 337 7.29 -13.41 37.43
C LEU A 337 7.03 -12.12 36.67
N THR A 338 6.32 -12.23 35.55
CA THR A 338 5.98 -11.10 34.67
C THR A 338 4.48 -10.94 34.59
N TYR A 339 4.02 -9.72 34.32
CA TYR A 339 2.61 -9.47 34.06
C TYR A 339 2.43 -8.58 32.83
N SER A 340 1.29 -8.72 32.17
CA SER A 340 0.82 -7.79 31.15
C SER A 340 -0.68 -7.53 31.29
N LEU A 341 -1.11 -6.40 30.78
CA LEU A 341 -2.50 -5.98 30.69
C LEU A 341 -2.71 -5.31 29.34
N ASP A 342 -3.60 -5.87 28.54
CA ASP A 342 -3.99 -5.36 27.24
C ASP A 342 -5.46 -4.92 27.29
N GLN A 343 -5.74 -3.71 26.83
CA GLN A 343 -7.08 -3.15 26.71
C GLN A 343 -7.37 -2.86 25.25
N LYS A 344 -8.54 -3.31 24.77
CA LYS A 344 -9.13 -2.90 23.51
C LYS A 344 -10.49 -2.27 23.78
N LEU A 345 -10.79 -1.19 23.09
CA LEU A 345 -12.07 -0.49 23.16
C LEU A 345 -12.42 -0.04 21.75
N ASN A 346 -13.60 -0.40 21.27
CA ASN A 346 -14.16 0.11 20.03
C ASN A 346 -15.55 0.64 20.34
N HIS A 347 -15.80 1.90 20.00
CA HIS A 347 -17.10 2.53 20.20
C HIS A 347 -17.52 3.20 18.90
N THR A 348 -18.60 2.69 18.31
CA THR A 348 -19.15 3.22 17.06
C THR A 348 -20.58 3.65 17.29
N LEU A 349 -20.90 4.86 16.83
CA LEU A 349 -22.22 5.46 16.88
C LEU A 349 -22.66 5.75 15.43
N GLN A 350 -23.86 5.31 15.07
CA GLN A 350 -24.48 5.78 13.84
C GLN A 350 -25.13 7.14 14.09
N ALA A 351 -25.15 7.98 13.04
CA ALA A 351 -25.84 9.25 13.07
C ALA A 351 -26.98 9.22 12.05
N ASP A 352 -28.19 9.60 12.48
CA ASP A 352 -29.32 9.86 11.59
C ASP A 352 -29.44 11.38 11.39
N GLY A 353 -28.87 11.88 10.28
CA GLY A 353 -28.81 13.30 10.00
C GLY A 353 -27.75 14.05 10.83
N ALA A 354 -28.16 15.04 11.63
CA ALA A 354 -27.25 15.87 12.45
C ALA A 354 -27.24 15.47 13.94
N GLN A 355 -28.03 14.46 14.32
CA GLN A 355 -28.08 13.93 15.68
C GLN A 355 -27.43 12.56 15.73
N VAL A 356 -26.47 12.41 16.64
CA VAL A 356 -25.91 11.10 17.00
C VAL A 356 -26.91 10.45 17.94
N ASP A 357 -27.52 9.34 17.51
CA ASP A 357 -28.46 8.60 18.35
C ASP A 357 -27.67 7.72 19.33
N TRP A 358 -27.60 8.16 20.57
CA TRP A 358 -26.93 7.44 21.66
C TRP A 358 -27.74 6.24 22.17
N GLU A 359 -29.02 6.15 21.80
CA GLU A 359 -29.98 5.21 22.38
C GLU A 359 -30.25 4.01 21.47
N LYS A 360 -30.25 4.17 20.14
CA LYS A 360 -30.70 3.09 19.22
C LYS A 360 -29.61 2.32 18.49
N ASP A 361 -28.47 2.92 18.17
CA ASP A 361 -27.44 2.31 17.29
C ASP A 361 -26.01 2.42 17.84
N ALA A 362 -25.86 2.46 19.17
CA ALA A 362 -24.55 2.46 19.81
C ALA A 362 -23.98 1.04 19.89
N TYR A 363 -22.81 0.85 19.27
CA TYR A 363 -21.99 -0.36 19.38
C TYR A 363 -20.77 -0.07 20.25
N LEU A 364 -20.65 -0.78 21.38
CA LEU A 364 -19.50 -0.71 22.27
C LEU A 364 -18.91 -2.10 22.46
N TYR A 365 -17.64 -2.25 22.14
CA TYR A 365 -16.87 -3.44 22.44
C TYR A 365 -15.66 -3.06 23.30
N ALA A 366 -15.58 -3.61 24.50
CA ALA A 366 -14.42 -3.45 25.37
C ALA A 366 -13.89 -4.84 25.75
N GLN A 367 -12.57 -5.03 25.64
CA GLN A 367 -11.91 -6.25 26.02
C GLN A 367 -10.64 -5.94 26.81
N THR A 368 -10.56 -6.45 28.03
CA THR A 368 -9.38 -6.39 28.89
C THR A 368 -8.81 -7.79 29.01
N LYS A 369 -7.52 -7.98 28.69
CA LYS A 369 -6.81 -9.24 28.89
C LYS A 369 -5.61 -8.99 29.79
N GLY A 370 -5.56 -9.65 30.93
CA GLY A 370 -4.35 -9.74 31.74
C GLY A 370 -3.56 -11.01 31.41
N SER A 371 -2.27 -10.99 31.71
CA SER A 371 -1.43 -12.16 31.84
C SER A 371 -0.58 -12.03 33.09
N VAL A 372 -0.46 -13.11 33.85
CA VAL A 372 0.53 -13.25 34.93
C VAL A 372 1.28 -14.54 34.68
N LEU A 373 2.54 -14.41 34.28
CA LEU A 373 3.40 -15.51 33.86
C LEU A 373 4.51 -15.74 34.89
N LEU A 374 4.46 -16.89 35.56
CA LEU A 374 5.57 -17.44 36.32
C LEU A 374 6.38 -18.34 35.40
N SER A 375 7.66 -18.05 35.21
CA SER A 375 8.58 -18.90 34.45
C SER A 375 9.73 -19.34 35.35
N ALA A 376 10.02 -20.64 35.36
CA ALA A 376 11.06 -21.26 36.17
C ALA A 376 11.87 -22.24 35.33
N SER A 377 13.19 -22.12 35.36
CA SER A 377 14.10 -23.08 34.78
C SER A 377 15.30 -23.29 35.72
N PRO A 378 15.34 -24.41 36.46
CA PRO A 378 16.51 -24.80 37.25
C PRO A 378 17.74 -25.09 36.37
N ASN A 379 17.50 -25.40 35.10
CA ASN A 379 18.49 -25.59 34.05
C ASN A 379 17.76 -25.59 32.70
N SER A 380 18.03 -24.57 31.86
CA SER A 380 17.36 -24.37 30.56
C SER A 380 17.49 -25.53 29.56
N SER A 381 18.41 -26.47 29.79
CA SER A 381 18.55 -27.71 29.00
C SER A 381 17.81 -28.92 29.58
N LEU A 382 17.59 -28.96 30.90
CA LEU A 382 16.97 -30.10 31.58
C LEU A 382 15.48 -29.90 31.83
N PHE A 383 15.07 -28.72 32.28
CA PHE A 383 13.68 -28.47 32.66
C PHE A 383 13.32 -27.00 32.54
N THR A 384 12.20 -26.73 31.88
CA THR A 384 11.56 -25.43 31.83
C THR A 384 10.10 -25.59 32.20
N PHE A 385 9.63 -24.76 33.12
CA PHE A 385 8.24 -24.71 33.56
C PHE A 385 7.73 -23.28 33.44
N SER A 386 6.51 -23.12 32.98
CA SER A 386 5.81 -21.85 33.05
C SER A 386 4.34 -22.05 33.38
N GLU A 387 3.82 -21.22 34.27
CA GLU A 387 2.40 -21.13 34.59
C GLU A 387 1.92 -19.72 34.24
N GLU A 388 0.89 -19.62 33.40
CA GLU A 388 0.33 -18.35 32.96
C GLU A 388 -1.15 -18.26 33.34
N LEU A 389 -1.52 -17.27 34.15
CA LEU A 389 -2.91 -16.94 34.45
C LEU A 389 -3.38 -15.82 33.52
N LEU A 390 -4.47 -16.07 32.80
CA LEU A 390 -5.02 -15.17 31.79
C LEU A 390 -6.46 -14.74 32.18
N PRO A 391 -6.63 -13.71 33.03
CA PRO A 391 -7.93 -13.10 33.25
C PRO A 391 -8.35 -12.31 32.00
N GLN A 392 -9.59 -12.50 31.56
CA GLN A 392 -10.17 -11.83 30.41
C GLN A 392 -11.55 -11.29 30.78
N TYR A 393 -11.76 -10.00 30.58
CA TYR A 393 -13.06 -9.36 30.71
C TYR A 393 -13.46 -8.81 29.34
N THR A 394 -14.68 -9.11 28.91
CA THR A 394 -15.26 -8.60 27.66
C THR A 394 -16.63 -8.00 27.95
N ARG A 395 -16.88 -6.81 27.43
CA ARG A 395 -18.19 -6.17 27.43
C ARG A 395 -18.55 -5.84 25.98
N LEU A 396 -19.73 -6.26 25.58
CA LEU A 396 -20.31 -5.99 24.27
C LEU A 396 -21.68 -5.37 24.48
N ASP A 397 -21.87 -4.13 24.05
CA ASP A 397 -23.16 -3.47 24.00
C ASP A 397 -23.53 -3.25 22.53
N ASP A 398 -24.72 -3.70 22.13
CA ASP A 398 -25.26 -3.60 20.78
C ASP A 398 -26.78 -3.38 20.86
N GLN A 399 -27.19 -2.11 20.87
CA GLN A 399 -28.59 -1.72 21.08
C GLN A 399 -29.55 -2.17 19.97
N SER A 400 -29.02 -2.62 18.82
CA SER A 400 -29.82 -3.12 17.70
C SER A 400 -30.38 -4.54 17.92
N LYS A 401 -29.88 -5.27 18.94
CA LYS A 401 -30.23 -6.67 19.21
C LYS A 401 -31.13 -6.80 20.45
N GLU A 402 -31.93 -7.87 20.48
CA GLU A 402 -32.72 -8.23 21.67
C GLU A 402 -31.85 -8.45 22.92
N ALA A 403 -30.67 -9.06 22.73
CA ALA A 403 -29.62 -9.13 23.75
C ALA A 403 -28.66 -7.95 23.59
N TYR A 404 -29.05 -6.81 24.16
CA TYR A 404 -28.39 -5.53 23.90
C TYR A 404 -27.08 -5.33 24.67
N ARG A 405 -26.81 -6.12 25.71
CA ARG A 405 -25.52 -6.07 26.44
C ARG A 405 -25.10 -7.45 26.92
N THR A 406 -23.83 -7.77 26.75
CA THR A 406 -23.21 -9.00 27.27
C THR A 406 -21.91 -8.64 27.98
N GLU A 407 -21.78 -9.06 29.23
CA GLU A 407 -20.55 -8.98 30.01
C GLU A 407 -20.05 -10.37 30.31
N GLN A 408 -18.76 -10.62 30.08
CA GLN A 408 -18.16 -11.93 30.28
C GLN A 408 -16.80 -11.77 30.95
N PHE A 409 -16.62 -12.40 32.10
CA PHE A 409 -15.33 -12.63 32.73
C PHE A 409 -14.91 -14.09 32.57
N GLN A 410 -13.68 -14.33 32.15
CA GLN A 410 -13.08 -15.66 32.05
C GLN A 410 -11.69 -15.64 32.68
N LEU A 411 -11.34 -16.70 33.38
CA LEU A 411 -9.99 -16.92 33.89
C LEU A 411 -9.45 -18.21 33.29
N PHE A 412 -8.32 -18.13 32.60
CA PHE A 412 -7.61 -19.32 32.11
C PHE A 412 -6.30 -19.55 32.88
N SER A 413 -5.92 -20.81 33.05
CA SER A 413 -4.57 -21.27 33.40
C SER A 413 -3.93 -21.90 32.19
N VAL A 414 -2.68 -21.57 31.92
CA VAL A 414 -1.86 -22.25 30.93
C VAL A 414 -0.57 -22.72 31.58
N THR A 415 -0.49 -24.03 31.81
CA THR A 415 0.72 -24.70 32.28
C THR A 415 1.51 -25.21 31.09
N LYS A 416 2.80 -24.89 31.04
CA LYS A 416 3.75 -25.50 30.09
C LYS A 416 4.92 -26.06 30.86
N ALA A 417 5.27 -27.31 30.57
CA ALA A 417 6.46 -27.94 31.12
C ALA A 417 7.24 -28.59 29.98
N SER A 418 8.56 -28.52 29.98
CA SER A 418 9.38 -29.19 28.98
C SER A 418 10.66 -29.71 29.60
N ILE A 419 11.11 -30.86 29.07
CA ILE A 419 12.41 -31.45 29.34
C ILE A 419 13.16 -31.43 28.01
N PRO A 420 13.85 -30.32 27.66
CA PRO A 420 14.46 -30.16 26.34
C PRO A 420 15.48 -31.26 25.99
N LEU A 421 16.22 -31.78 26.97
CA LEU A 421 17.15 -32.90 26.81
C LEU A 421 16.47 -34.16 26.23
N LEU A 422 15.24 -34.44 26.66
CA LEU A 422 14.44 -35.57 26.19
C LEU A 422 13.53 -35.19 25.01
N GLY A 423 13.44 -33.90 24.65
CA GLY A 423 12.51 -33.42 23.65
C GLY A 423 11.05 -33.44 24.09
N PHE A 424 10.79 -33.63 25.39
CA PHE A 424 9.45 -33.70 25.95
C PHE A 424 8.90 -32.29 26.20
N SER A 425 7.63 -32.10 25.90
CA SER A 425 6.85 -30.89 26.17
C SER A 425 5.43 -31.27 26.56
N TYR A 426 4.88 -30.52 27.50
CA TYR A 426 3.54 -30.66 28.04
C TYR A 426 2.89 -29.28 28.01
N THR A 427 1.62 -29.23 27.62
CA THR A 427 0.83 -28.01 27.62
C THR A 427 -0.58 -28.33 28.07
N LEU A 428 -1.04 -27.63 29.11
CA LEU A 428 -2.39 -27.72 29.65
C LEU A 428 -2.96 -26.31 29.71
N SER A 429 -4.03 -26.05 28.95
CA SER A 429 -4.76 -24.78 28.91
C SER A 429 -6.20 -25.03 29.34
N GLN A 430 -6.64 -24.36 30.41
CA GLN A 430 -7.92 -24.63 31.06
C GLN A 430 -8.59 -23.32 31.43
N ARG A 431 -9.92 -23.27 31.30
CA ARG A 431 -10.76 -22.21 31.82
C ARG A 431 -11.19 -22.57 33.24
N ILE A 432 -10.62 -21.88 34.22
CA ILE A 432 -10.88 -22.10 35.64
C ILE A 432 -12.21 -21.48 36.06
N HIS A 433 -12.60 -20.36 35.44
CA HIS A 433 -13.83 -19.69 35.79
C HIS A 433 -14.42 -18.98 34.57
N ARG A 434 -15.74 -19.03 34.43
CA ARG A 434 -16.48 -18.17 33.52
C ARG A 434 -17.71 -17.63 34.22
N PHE A 435 -17.90 -16.33 34.07
CA PHE A 435 -19.07 -15.63 34.51
C PHE A 435 -19.58 -14.79 33.35
N GLN A 436 -20.85 -14.93 33.00
CA GLN A 436 -21.47 -14.17 31.92
C GLN A 436 -22.80 -13.60 32.39
N LYS A 437 -23.01 -12.31 32.11
CA LYS A 437 -24.31 -11.64 32.24
C LYS A 437 -24.78 -11.21 30.86
N THR A 438 -25.96 -11.64 30.46
CA THR A 438 -26.60 -11.23 29.21
C THR A 438 -27.86 -10.44 29.57
N TYR A 439 -27.95 -9.22 29.06
CA TYR A 439 -29.06 -8.31 29.29
C TYR A 439 -29.99 -8.39 28.09
N THR A 440 -31.19 -8.93 28.30
CA THR A 440 -32.33 -8.89 27.36
C THR A 440 -33.50 -8.16 28.04
N SER A 441 -34.75 -8.53 27.75
CA SER A 441 -35.91 -8.14 28.59
C SER A 441 -35.77 -8.60 30.05
N GLU A 442 -35.00 -9.66 30.29
CA GLU A 442 -34.61 -10.15 31.62
C GLU A 442 -33.08 -10.29 31.70
N ILE A 443 -32.51 -10.20 32.91
CA ILE A 443 -31.06 -10.39 33.08
C ILE A 443 -30.80 -11.88 33.27
N VAL A 444 -30.08 -12.48 32.33
CA VAL A 444 -29.66 -13.89 32.39
C VAL A 444 -28.21 -13.96 32.89
N GLU A 445 -28.01 -14.57 34.05
CA GLU A 445 -26.68 -14.81 34.62
C GLU A 445 -26.29 -16.28 34.45
N GLN A 446 -25.09 -16.52 33.92
CA GLN A 446 -24.50 -17.85 33.80
C GLN A 446 -23.14 -17.87 34.49
N THR A 447 -22.95 -18.81 35.41
CA THR A 447 -21.68 -19.06 36.08
C THR A 447 -21.25 -20.50 35.84
N ASP A 448 -20.14 -20.69 35.14
CA ASP A 448 -19.54 -22.01 34.95
C ASP A 448 -18.40 -22.17 35.97
N ARG A 449 -18.52 -23.17 36.84
CA ARG A 449 -17.45 -23.56 37.77
C ARG A 449 -16.50 -24.53 37.05
N TYR A 450 -15.23 -24.51 37.43
CA TYR A 450 -14.24 -25.44 36.87
C TYR A 450 -14.64 -26.90 37.12
N SER A 451 -14.69 -27.66 36.04
CA SER A 451 -14.69 -29.12 36.02
C SER A 451 -13.66 -29.56 34.99
N PHE A 452 -12.95 -30.67 35.23
CA PHE A 452 -11.96 -31.17 34.29
C PHE A 452 -12.67 -31.92 33.14
N ASP A 453 -13.37 -31.17 32.28
CA ASP A 453 -14.16 -31.64 31.15
C ASP A 453 -13.79 -30.93 29.83
N ALA A 454 -14.42 -31.36 28.73
CA ALA A 454 -14.15 -30.85 27.38
C ALA A 454 -14.56 -29.39 27.19
N ASP A 455 -15.43 -28.84 28.05
CA ASP A 455 -15.89 -27.45 27.98
C ASP A 455 -14.92 -26.49 28.68
N SER A 456 -14.22 -26.97 29.70
CA SER A 456 -13.26 -26.20 30.48
C SER A 456 -11.83 -26.34 29.96
N VAL A 457 -11.42 -27.51 29.46
CA VAL A 457 -10.05 -27.73 28.97
C VAL A 457 -9.98 -27.46 27.47
N THR A 458 -9.14 -26.49 27.08
CA THR A 458 -8.98 -26.08 25.66
C THR A 458 -7.80 -26.78 24.99
N VAL A 459 -6.73 -27.05 25.74
CA VAL A 459 -5.55 -27.81 25.29
C VAL A 459 -5.12 -28.72 26.41
N HIS A 460 -4.93 -30.00 26.13
CA HIS A 460 -4.24 -30.91 27.03
C HIS A 460 -3.38 -31.84 26.20
N GLN A 461 -2.11 -31.48 26.05
CA GLN A 461 -1.24 -32.06 25.04
C GLN A 461 0.11 -32.43 25.65
N MET A 462 0.59 -33.62 25.30
CA MET A 462 1.97 -34.04 25.47
C MET A 462 2.60 -34.18 24.09
N LYS A 463 3.85 -33.74 23.95
CA LYS A 463 4.61 -33.90 22.72
C LYS A 463 6.04 -34.27 23.04
N VAL A 464 6.53 -35.33 22.42
CA VAL A 464 7.93 -35.74 22.43
C VAL A 464 8.47 -35.53 21.04
N GLU A 465 9.50 -34.72 20.85
CA GLU A 465 10.19 -34.57 19.57
C GLU A 465 11.69 -34.40 19.79
N LYS A 466 12.50 -35.15 19.04
CA LYS A 466 13.96 -35.03 19.14
C LYS A 466 14.58 -35.14 17.76
N SER A 467 15.39 -34.17 17.39
CA SER A 467 16.17 -34.24 16.16
C SER A 467 17.44 -35.05 16.43
N LEU A 468 17.65 -36.07 15.62
CA LEU A 468 18.80 -36.98 15.66
C LEU A 468 19.55 -36.80 14.34
N ALA A 469 20.84 -36.46 14.41
CA ALA A 469 21.69 -36.46 13.23
C ALA A 469 21.95 -37.92 12.81
N ILE A 470 21.60 -38.29 11.58
CA ILE A 470 21.81 -39.63 11.02
C ILE A 470 22.46 -39.47 9.64
N GLY A 471 23.72 -39.89 9.52
CA GLY A 471 24.49 -39.76 8.29
C GLY A 471 24.63 -38.30 7.84
N LEU A 472 24.23 -38.01 6.60
CA LEU A 472 24.24 -36.67 5.99
C LEU A 472 22.94 -35.88 6.22
N GLY A 473 22.00 -36.41 7.01
CA GLY A 473 20.70 -35.79 7.29
C GLY A 473 20.34 -35.76 8.78
N SER A 474 19.13 -35.27 9.08
CA SER A 474 18.54 -35.26 10.41
C SER A 474 17.19 -35.97 10.40
N LEU A 475 17.01 -36.96 11.27
CA LEU A 475 15.75 -37.62 11.54
C LEU A 475 15.10 -36.98 12.77
N LYS A 476 13.84 -36.57 12.65
CA LYS A 476 13.05 -35.96 13.73
C LYS A 476 11.79 -36.80 13.94
N PRO A 477 11.86 -37.88 14.73
CA PRO A 477 10.66 -38.51 15.28
C PRO A 477 9.93 -37.53 16.19
N SER A 478 8.60 -37.52 16.11
CA SER A 478 7.77 -36.90 17.12
C SER A 478 6.53 -37.72 17.44
N LEU A 479 6.06 -37.62 18.66
CA LEU A 479 4.81 -38.21 19.13
C LEU A 479 4.02 -37.13 19.84
N THR A 480 2.86 -36.77 19.29
CA THR A 480 1.93 -35.83 19.92
C THR A 480 0.73 -36.60 20.45
N ALA A 481 0.34 -36.39 21.70
CA ALA A 481 -0.83 -36.98 22.32
C ALA A 481 -1.74 -35.88 22.88
N ASN A 482 -3.01 -35.85 22.47
CA ASN A 482 -4.04 -35.07 23.14
C ASN A 482 -4.73 -35.98 24.17
N LEU A 483 -4.92 -35.46 25.38
CA LEU A 483 -5.33 -36.25 26.55
C LEU A 483 -6.71 -35.83 27.05
N TYR A 484 -7.35 -36.68 27.86
CA TYR A 484 -8.62 -36.38 28.53
C TYR A 484 -8.54 -35.03 29.25
N PRO A 485 -9.57 -34.16 29.18
CA PRO A 485 -10.94 -34.44 28.75
C PRO A 485 -11.30 -34.02 27.32
N ILE A 486 -10.37 -33.40 26.59
CA ILE A 486 -10.55 -33.16 25.15
C ILE A 486 -10.49 -34.50 24.40
N ARG A 487 -11.02 -34.52 23.17
CA ARG A 487 -11.02 -35.72 22.33
C ARG A 487 -9.60 -36.27 22.23
N GLN A 488 -9.40 -37.45 22.83
CA GLN A 488 -8.06 -38.02 22.92
C GLN A 488 -7.56 -38.35 21.51
N SER A 489 -6.28 -38.06 21.27
CA SER A 489 -5.66 -38.35 19.99
C SER A 489 -4.19 -38.70 20.17
N LEU A 490 -3.65 -39.46 19.23
CA LEU A 490 -2.24 -39.83 19.19
C LEU A 490 -1.73 -39.65 17.77
N ILE A 491 -0.67 -38.88 17.59
CA ILE A 491 -0.12 -38.51 16.29
C ILE A 491 1.39 -38.76 16.33
N PRO A 492 1.83 -40.01 16.11
CA PRO A 492 3.20 -40.29 15.70
C PRO A 492 3.48 -39.62 14.35
N SER A 493 4.63 -38.98 14.26
CA SER A 493 5.18 -38.49 13.00
C SER A 493 6.69 -38.69 12.94
N LEU A 494 7.20 -38.75 11.72
CA LEU A 494 8.60 -38.94 11.43
C LEU A 494 8.98 -38.01 10.28
N THR A 495 9.93 -37.12 10.51
CA THR A 495 10.45 -36.23 9.46
C THR A 495 11.93 -36.54 9.24
N TYR A 496 12.34 -36.79 8.01
CA TYR A 496 13.74 -36.93 7.61
C TYR A 496 14.12 -35.77 6.70
N THR A 497 15.19 -35.07 7.04
CA THR A 497 15.69 -33.91 6.28
C THR A 497 17.13 -34.17 5.84
N GLN A 498 17.41 -34.06 4.55
CA GLN A 498 18.76 -34.22 3.99
C GLN A 498 19.00 -33.17 2.91
N GLY A 499 19.77 -32.14 3.26
CA GLY A 499 20.07 -31.03 2.35
C GLY A 499 18.79 -30.33 1.87
N ARG A 500 18.43 -30.53 0.60
CA ARG A 500 17.26 -29.94 -0.07
C ARG A 500 16.00 -30.78 0.04
N PHE A 501 16.10 -32.02 0.52
CA PHE A 501 15.00 -32.98 0.62
C PHE A 501 14.42 -33.00 2.03
N VAL A 502 13.09 -33.04 2.13
CA VAL A 502 12.35 -33.31 3.37
C VAL A 502 11.29 -34.35 3.09
N LEU A 503 11.35 -35.47 3.81
CA LEU A 503 10.35 -36.51 3.85
C LEU A 503 9.61 -36.43 5.18
N GLY A 504 8.29 -36.54 5.17
CA GLY A 504 7.49 -36.56 6.40
C GLY A 504 6.40 -37.60 6.31
N ALA A 505 6.22 -38.39 7.35
CA ALA A 505 5.09 -39.30 7.51
C ALA A 505 4.42 -39.02 8.86
N SER A 506 3.09 -39.08 8.92
CA SER A 506 2.35 -39.03 10.18
C SER A 506 1.13 -39.92 10.13
N LEU A 507 0.72 -40.45 11.29
CA LEU A 507 -0.47 -41.25 11.43
C LEU A 507 -1.24 -40.75 12.64
N SER A 508 -2.42 -40.18 12.43
CA SER A 508 -3.29 -39.73 13.51
C SER A 508 -4.27 -40.82 13.92
N TYR A 509 -4.41 -40.99 15.22
CA TYR A 509 -5.43 -41.77 15.89
C TYR A 509 -6.31 -40.80 16.67
N ALA A 510 -7.61 -41.01 16.65
CA ALA A 510 -8.55 -40.21 17.42
C ALA A 510 -9.55 -41.12 18.10
N GLU A 511 -9.99 -40.73 19.30
CA GLU A 511 -10.96 -41.47 20.07
C GLU A 511 -12.33 -41.47 19.38
N THR A 512 -12.97 -42.64 19.35
CA THR A 512 -14.37 -42.84 18.97
C THR A 512 -14.96 -43.95 19.83
N ASN A 513 -15.97 -43.63 20.65
CA ASN A 513 -16.61 -44.54 21.61
C ASN A 513 -15.61 -45.22 22.58
N GLY A 514 -14.70 -44.44 23.18
CA GLY A 514 -13.73 -44.94 24.17
C GLY A 514 -12.55 -45.75 23.58
N ILE A 515 -12.44 -45.87 22.26
CA ILE A 515 -11.36 -46.59 21.58
C ILE A 515 -10.66 -45.65 20.60
N LEU A 516 -9.32 -45.61 20.63
CA LEU A 516 -8.51 -44.90 19.65
C LEU A 516 -8.57 -45.63 18.31
N LYS A 517 -9.18 -45.00 17.30
CA LYS A 517 -9.22 -45.51 15.92
C LYS A 517 -8.30 -44.67 15.05
N LYS A 518 -7.77 -45.27 13.99
CA LYS A 518 -7.02 -44.54 12.96
C LYS A 518 -7.95 -43.49 12.36
N GLU A 519 -7.49 -42.25 12.25
CA GLU A 519 -8.25 -41.14 11.69
C GLU A 519 -7.68 -40.74 10.33
N ARG A 520 -6.39 -40.38 10.27
CA ARG A 520 -5.71 -39.95 9.04
C ARG A 520 -4.28 -40.46 8.96
N ALA A 521 -3.81 -40.81 7.77
CA ALA A 521 -2.38 -40.95 7.48
C ALA A 521 -1.96 -39.83 6.54
N THR A 522 -0.79 -39.24 6.76
CA THR A 522 -0.22 -38.24 5.85
C THR A 522 1.18 -38.64 5.43
N ALA A 523 1.48 -38.60 4.15
CA ALA A 523 2.83 -38.67 3.60
C ALA A 523 3.15 -37.34 2.93
N SER A 524 4.38 -36.87 3.06
CA SER A 524 4.82 -35.61 2.49
C SER A 524 6.25 -35.74 1.97
N PHE A 525 6.49 -35.15 0.81
CA PHE A 525 7.79 -35.05 0.19
C PHE A 525 7.98 -33.61 -0.26
N SER A 526 9.15 -33.04 0.01
CA SER A 526 9.53 -31.76 -0.58
C SER A 526 10.99 -31.74 -0.98
N TYR A 527 11.25 -31.06 -2.08
CA TYR A 527 12.56 -30.75 -2.60
C TYR A 527 12.62 -29.26 -2.92
N THR A 528 13.61 -28.54 -2.40
CA THR A 528 13.73 -27.09 -2.63
C THR A 528 15.13 -26.73 -3.11
N ALA A 529 15.23 -26.27 -4.36
CA ALA A 529 16.42 -25.68 -4.97
C ALA A 529 16.09 -24.33 -5.63
N LYS A 530 17.12 -23.54 -5.95
CA LYS A 530 16.95 -22.27 -6.69
C LYS A 530 16.25 -22.47 -8.05
N THR A 531 16.56 -23.57 -8.74
CA THR A 531 16.04 -23.86 -10.08
C THR A 531 14.75 -24.67 -10.08
N PHE A 532 14.52 -25.51 -9.07
CA PHE A 532 13.36 -26.38 -9.02
C PHE A 532 12.92 -26.57 -7.57
N SER A 533 11.64 -26.36 -7.32
CA SER A 533 11.00 -26.69 -6.07
C SER A 533 9.78 -27.57 -6.32
N PHE A 534 9.64 -28.61 -5.52
CA PHE A 534 8.51 -29.52 -5.57
C PHE A 534 8.09 -29.87 -4.15
N SER A 535 6.79 -29.90 -3.89
CA SER A 535 6.23 -30.38 -2.63
C SER A 535 4.94 -31.11 -2.90
N THR A 536 4.79 -32.31 -2.33
CA THR A 536 3.55 -33.08 -2.35
C THR A 536 3.19 -33.48 -0.93
N GLN A 537 1.89 -33.46 -0.63
CA GLN A 537 1.31 -33.97 0.60
C GLN A 537 0.10 -34.85 0.24
N GLU A 538 0.23 -36.13 0.55
CA GLU A 538 -0.81 -37.13 0.38
C GLU A 538 -1.46 -37.37 1.75
N THR A 539 -2.79 -37.39 1.81
CA THR A 539 -3.56 -37.63 3.04
C THR A 539 -4.59 -38.72 2.77
N TYR A 540 -4.64 -39.73 3.63
CA TYR A 540 -5.63 -40.81 3.58
C TYR A 540 -6.53 -40.74 4.82
N GLU A 541 -7.84 -40.63 4.63
CA GLU A 541 -8.84 -40.52 5.70
C GLU A 541 -9.49 -41.88 6.04
N TYR A 542 -9.13 -42.47 7.17
CA TYR A 542 -9.71 -43.74 7.63
C TYR A 542 -11.14 -43.61 8.16
N THR A 543 -11.61 -42.39 8.43
CA THR A 543 -12.98 -42.13 8.90
C THR A 543 -14.03 -42.27 7.79
N LYS A 544 -13.62 -42.18 6.52
CA LYS A 544 -14.51 -42.36 5.38
C LYS A 544 -14.69 -43.86 5.11
N SER A 545 -15.92 -44.34 5.29
CA SER A 545 -16.31 -45.68 4.82
C SER A 545 -16.51 -45.63 3.31
N VAL A 546 -15.51 -46.06 2.56
CA VAL A 546 -15.50 -46.00 1.09
C VAL A 546 -15.34 -47.39 0.48
N PRO A 547 -16.06 -47.70 -0.61
CA PRO A 547 -15.89 -48.97 -1.33
C PRO A 547 -14.48 -49.16 -1.90
N PHE A 548 -13.79 -48.06 -2.25
CA PHE A 548 -12.45 -48.09 -2.82
C PHE A 548 -11.50 -47.18 -2.05
N TRP A 549 -10.27 -47.64 -1.81
CA TRP A 549 -9.28 -46.94 -0.98
C TRP A 549 -8.98 -45.52 -1.49
N PHE A 550 -8.90 -45.32 -2.81
CA PHE A 550 -8.55 -44.02 -3.37
C PHE A 550 -9.57 -42.94 -3.00
N GLN A 551 -10.84 -43.27 -2.75
CA GLN A 551 -11.88 -42.28 -2.43
C GLN A 551 -11.62 -41.55 -1.10
N ALA A 552 -10.81 -42.14 -0.22
CA ALA A 552 -10.36 -41.53 1.03
C ALA A 552 -9.03 -40.77 0.90
N LEU A 553 -8.40 -40.79 -0.28
CA LEU A 553 -7.12 -40.12 -0.55
C LEU A 553 -7.35 -38.67 -1.00
N SER A 554 -6.52 -37.74 -0.53
CA SER A 554 -6.35 -36.41 -1.10
C SER A 554 -4.87 -36.12 -1.32
N VAL A 555 -4.56 -35.36 -2.36
CA VAL A 555 -3.18 -35.03 -2.75
C VAL A 555 -3.08 -33.55 -3.06
N ASN A 556 -2.16 -32.86 -2.38
CA ASN A 556 -1.82 -31.47 -2.64
C ASN A 556 -0.39 -31.41 -3.17
N GLN A 557 -0.21 -30.89 -4.39
CA GLN A 557 1.08 -30.79 -5.06
C GLN A 557 1.36 -29.35 -5.50
N LYS A 558 2.62 -28.95 -5.34
CA LYS A 558 3.18 -27.72 -5.89
C LYS A 558 4.49 -28.04 -6.58
N ALA A 559 4.65 -27.58 -7.81
CA ALA A 559 5.89 -27.65 -8.54
C ALA A 559 6.23 -26.28 -9.12
N GLN A 560 7.51 -25.92 -9.13
CA GLN A 560 7.98 -24.70 -9.78
C GLN A 560 9.38 -24.94 -10.35
N LEU A 561 9.54 -24.63 -11.62
CA LEU A 561 10.81 -24.63 -12.35
C LEU A 561 11.16 -23.17 -12.67
N SER A 562 12.29 -22.69 -12.17
CA SER A 562 12.85 -21.38 -12.45
C SER A 562 14.20 -21.52 -13.16
N LEU A 563 14.28 -21.04 -14.40
CA LEU A 563 15.50 -21.05 -15.22
C LEU A 563 15.95 -19.61 -15.52
N PHE A 564 17.25 -19.46 -15.81
CA PHE A 564 17.87 -18.19 -16.24
C PHE A 564 17.63 -17.00 -15.29
N ASP A 565 17.83 -17.25 -13.99
CA ASP A 565 17.55 -16.31 -12.89
C ASP A 565 16.10 -15.83 -12.88
N SER A 566 15.16 -16.78 -12.97
CA SER A 566 13.71 -16.53 -12.96
C SER A 566 13.17 -15.77 -14.16
N ARG A 567 13.93 -15.69 -15.26
CA ARG A 567 13.41 -15.22 -16.56
C ARG A 567 12.48 -16.23 -17.20
N PHE A 568 12.58 -17.50 -16.84
CA PHE A 568 11.63 -18.52 -17.29
C PHE A 568 11.11 -19.25 -16.07
N VAL A 569 9.81 -19.15 -15.81
CA VAL A 569 9.16 -19.77 -14.66
C VAL A 569 7.96 -20.57 -15.13
N ILE A 570 7.96 -21.86 -14.81
CA ILE A 570 6.78 -22.72 -14.91
C ILE A 570 6.38 -23.08 -13.49
N SER A 571 5.11 -22.91 -13.15
CA SER A 571 4.58 -23.36 -11.86
C SER A 571 3.31 -24.18 -12.06
N GLU A 572 3.13 -25.16 -11.18
CA GLU A 572 1.96 -26.02 -11.09
C GLU A 572 1.46 -26.00 -9.64
N LEU A 573 0.14 -25.88 -9.49
CA LEU A 573 -0.58 -26.12 -8.24
C LEU A 573 -1.69 -27.13 -8.53
N LEU A 574 -1.69 -28.27 -7.85
CA LEU A 574 -2.67 -29.33 -8.00
C LEU A 574 -3.28 -29.68 -6.64
N SER A 575 -4.61 -29.69 -6.56
CA SER A 575 -5.40 -30.22 -5.45
C SER A 575 -6.31 -31.32 -5.97
N TYR A 576 -6.06 -32.55 -5.54
CA TYR A 576 -6.81 -33.73 -5.92
C TYR A 576 -7.53 -34.34 -4.72
N GLN A 577 -8.77 -34.77 -4.94
CA GLN A 577 -9.57 -35.56 -4.03
C GLN A 577 -10.00 -36.85 -4.73
N GLY A 578 -9.80 -37.97 -4.04
CA GLY A 578 -10.27 -39.26 -4.47
C GLY A 578 -11.77 -39.34 -4.65
N ARG A 579 -12.52 -38.66 -3.79
CA ARG A 579 -13.95 -38.43 -3.94
C ARG A 579 -14.31 -37.04 -3.42
N SER A 580 -14.93 -36.23 -4.27
CA SER A 580 -15.30 -34.85 -3.94
C SER A 580 -16.45 -34.79 -2.93
N SER A 581 -16.70 -33.61 -2.36
CA SER A 581 -17.87 -33.33 -1.51
C SER A 581 -19.21 -33.57 -2.22
N LYS A 582 -19.23 -33.48 -3.55
CA LYS A 582 -20.39 -33.79 -4.41
C LYS A 582 -20.51 -35.29 -4.73
N GLY A 583 -19.63 -36.13 -4.17
CA GLY A 583 -19.67 -37.58 -4.32
C GLY A 583 -19.07 -38.13 -5.62
N ILE A 584 -18.34 -37.31 -6.38
CA ILE A 584 -17.71 -37.69 -7.67
C ILE A 584 -16.29 -38.22 -7.42
N ASP A 585 -15.98 -39.38 -7.99
CA ASP A 585 -14.68 -40.02 -7.86
C ASP A 585 -13.61 -39.39 -8.77
N HIS A 586 -12.36 -39.39 -8.31
CA HIS A 586 -11.19 -38.80 -8.95
C HIS A 586 -11.43 -37.35 -9.37
N TYR A 587 -11.52 -36.44 -8.41
CA TYR A 587 -11.81 -35.03 -8.66
C TYR A 587 -10.58 -34.17 -8.43
N ILE A 588 -10.32 -33.22 -9.32
CA ILE A 588 -9.32 -32.17 -9.15
C ILE A 588 -10.08 -30.91 -8.78
N ASP A 589 -9.91 -30.43 -7.54
CA ASP A 589 -10.56 -29.19 -7.08
C ASP A 589 -9.92 -27.96 -7.72
N GLN A 590 -8.61 -28.04 -7.97
CA GLN A 590 -7.86 -26.93 -8.53
C GLN A 590 -6.60 -27.46 -9.22
N LEU A 591 -6.47 -27.12 -10.51
CA LEU A 591 -5.23 -27.22 -11.26
C LEU A 591 -4.90 -25.83 -11.82
N ASN A 592 -3.84 -25.21 -11.31
CA ASN A 592 -3.30 -23.98 -11.88
C ASN A 592 -1.97 -24.30 -12.56
N LEU A 593 -1.84 -23.88 -13.81
CA LEU A 593 -0.61 -23.92 -14.57
C LEU A 593 -0.20 -22.50 -14.92
N ASP A 594 0.94 -22.07 -14.42
CA ASP A 594 1.52 -20.77 -14.69
C ASP A 594 2.77 -20.91 -15.55
N PHE A 595 2.86 -20.09 -16.59
CA PHE A 595 4.01 -19.96 -17.46
C PHE A 595 4.39 -18.48 -17.54
N LYS A 596 5.63 -18.14 -17.20
CA LYS A 596 6.10 -16.75 -17.17
C LYS A 596 7.46 -16.61 -17.83
N ILE A 597 7.53 -15.68 -18.76
CA ILE A 597 8.75 -15.13 -19.36
C ILE A 597 8.68 -13.59 -19.30
N PRO A 598 9.76 -12.84 -19.54
CA PRO A 598 9.79 -11.40 -19.24
C PRO A 598 8.70 -10.58 -19.95
N TYR A 599 8.24 -11.05 -21.10
CA TYR A 599 7.25 -10.38 -21.95
C TYR A 599 5.91 -11.12 -22.08
N LEU A 600 5.76 -12.30 -21.45
CA LEU A 600 4.54 -13.10 -21.56
C LEU A 600 4.29 -13.86 -20.25
N SER A 601 3.10 -13.73 -19.69
CA SER A 601 2.61 -14.52 -18.58
C SER A 601 1.31 -15.21 -19.00
N VAL A 602 1.23 -16.52 -18.84
CA VAL A 602 0.04 -17.32 -19.11
C VAL A 602 -0.33 -18.07 -17.85
N THR A 603 -1.58 -17.97 -17.42
CA THR A 603 -2.14 -18.71 -16.30
C THR A 603 -3.37 -19.45 -16.79
N TYR A 604 -3.35 -20.78 -16.69
CA TYR A 604 -4.46 -21.66 -17.01
C TYR A 604 -5.00 -22.29 -15.73
N ILE A 605 -6.31 -22.26 -15.54
CA ILE A 605 -7.00 -22.80 -14.37
C ILE A 605 -8.09 -23.75 -14.85
N SER A 606 -8.12 -24.94 -14.26
CA SER A 606 -9.14 -25.96 -14.49
C SER A 606 -9.48 -26.72 -13.22
N ASP A 607 -10.67 -27.31 -13.17
CA ASP A 607 -11.12 -28.23 -12.13
C ASP A 607 -12.07 -29.26 -12.76
N GLY A 608 -12.44 -30.31 -12.02
CA GLY A 608 -13.36 -31.34 -12.52
C GLY A 608 -12.84 -32.74 -12.30
N GLN A 609 -13.54 -33.72 -12.88
CA GLN A 609 -13.16 -35.13 -12.75
C GLN A 609 -11.93 -35.43 -13.62
N VAL A 610 -11.04 -36.29 -13.13
CA VAL A 610 -9.86 -36.77 -13.86
C VAL A 610 -10.33 -37.48 -15.13
N GLY A 611 -9.84 -37.02 -16.28
CA GLY A 611 -10.28 -37.46 -17.61
C GLY A 611 -11.35 -36.58 -18.25
N SER A 612 -12.01 -35.71 -17.48
CA SER A 612 -13.02 -34.76 -17.93
C SER A 612 -12.87 -33.39 -17.24
N LEU A 613 -11.62 -32.92 -17.14
CA LEU A 613 -11.29 -31.61 -16.59
C LEU A 613 -12.00 -30.49 -17.37
N GLN A 614 -12.66 -29.60 -16.63
CA GLN A 614 -13.31 -28.44 -17.17
C GLN A 614 -12.36 -27.23 -17.08
N PRO A 615 -12.04 -26.59 -18.21
CA PRO A 615 -11.30 -25.34 -18.17
C PRO A 615 -12.17 -24.26 -17.50
N GLN A 616 -11.59 -23.48 -16.59
CA GLN A 616 -12.28 -22.37 -15.93
C GLN A 616 -11.84 -21.04 -16.51
N ARG A 617 -10.52 -20.82 -16.55
CA ARG A 617 -9.97 -19.52 -16.92
C ARG A 617 -8.61 -19.64 -17.60
N LEU A 618 -8.40 -18.83 -18.62
CA LEU A 618 -7.10 -18.63 -19.26
C LEU A 618 -6.78 -17.13 -19.23
N LYS A 619 -5.76 -16.75 -18.47
CA LYS A 619 -5.26 -15.38 -18.40
C LYS A 619 -3.93 -15.30 -19.15
N THR A 620 -3.87 -14.46 -20.17
CA THR A 620 -2.66 -14.21 -20.97
C THR A 620 -2.31 -12.73 -20.87
N THR A 621 -1.14 -12.41 -20.35
CA THR A 621 -0.60 -11.05 -20.31
C THR A 621 0.63 -10.98 -21.18
N VAL A 622 0.58 -10.18 -22.23
CA VAL A 622 1.71 -9.82 -23.08
C VAL A 622 2.19 -8.44 -22.65
N SER A 623 3.48 -8.30 -22.35
CA SER A 623 4.06 -7.05 -21.89
C SER A 623 5.38 -6.77 -22.62
N ALA A 624 5.31 -5.93 -23.64
CA ALA A 624 6.47 -5.37 -24.32
C ALA A 624 6.69 -3.96 -23.76
N LYS A 625 7.42 -3.86 -22.64
CA LYS A 625 7.73 -2.56 -22.02
C LYS A 625 8.96 -1.94 -22.68
N ASN A 626 8.79 -0.76 -23.26
CA ASN A 626 9.86 0.16 -23.68
C ASN A 626 10.84 -0.40 -24.73
N VAL A 627 10.31 -0.84 -25.88
CA VAL A 627 11.15 -1.10 -27.06
C VAL A 627 11.50 0.24 -27.71
N THR A 628 12.72 0.72 -27.50
CA THR A 628 13.22 1.95 -28.13
C THR A 628 14.15 1.62 -29.29
N LEU A 629 13.71 1.90 -30.52
CA LEU A 629 14.52 1.79 -31.73
C LEU A 629 15.18 3.13 -32.00
N ARG A 630 16.51 3.16 -32.09
CA ARG A 630 17.27 4.36 -32.42
C ARG A 630 17.93 4.24 -33.78
N TRP A 631 17.83 5.27 -34.60
CA TRP A 631 18.55 5.38 -35.87
C TRP A 631 19.17 6.76 -36.04
N TRP A 632 19.94 6.93 -37.12
CA TRP A 632 20.70 8.16 -37.41
C TRP A 632 21.60 8.61 -36.24
N LYS A 633 22.62 7.80 -35.92
CA LYS A 633 23.56 8.06 -34.80
C LYS A 633 22.87 8.30 -33.44
N GLY A 634 21.68 7.73 -33.24
CA GLY A 634 20.91 7.91 -32.00
C GLY A 634 20.08 9.18 -31.93
N ARG A 635 20.02 9.98 -33.01
CA ARG A 635 19.23 11.22 -33.06
C ARG A 635 17.74 11.00 -33.27
N ILE A 636 17.32 9.87 -33.84
CA ILE A 636 15.89 9.54 -33.95
C ILE A 636 15.62 8.31 -33.10
N ALA A 637 14.64 8.40 -32.19
CA ALA A 637 14.21 7.33 -31.31
C ALA A 637 12.71 7.09 -31.45
N LEU A 638 12.32 5.86 -31.75
CA LEU A 638 10.95 5.39 -31.73
C LEU A 638 10.77 4.46 -30.54
N SER A 639 9.99 4.88 -29.56
CA SER A 639 9.65 4.11 -28.37
C SER A 639 8.27 3.48 -28.54
N LEU A 640 8.18 2.16 -28.34
CA LEU A 640 6.95 1.39 -28.41
C LEU A 640 6.76 0.67 -27.08
N GLY A 641 5.57 0.79 -26.50
CA GLY A 641 5.18 0.03 -25.32
C GLY A 641 3.78 -0.55 -25.51
N LEU A 642 3.63 -1.85 -25.26
CA LEU A 642 2.35 -2.55 -25.34
C LEU A 642 2.20 -3.46 -24.13
N GLU A 643 1.13 -3.26 -23.37
CA GLU A 643 0.68 -4.20 -22.35
C GLU A 643 -0.74 -4.63 -22.71
N SER A 644 -0.93 -5.93 -22.97
CA SER A 644 -2.21 -6.51 -23.35
C SER A 644 -2.52 -7.66 -22.41
N THR A 645 -3.64 -7.59 -21.71
CA THR A 645 -4.12 -8.67 -20.84
C THR A 645 -5.44 -9.20 -21.36
N PHE A 646 -5.43 -10.47 -21.77
CA PHE A 646 -6.62 -11.20 -22.16
C PHE A 646 -7.02 -12.15 -21.03
N ASN A 647 -8.24 -12.02 -20.55
CA ASN A 647 -8.80 -12.86 -19.49
C ASN A 647 -10.02 -13.62 -20.03
N LEU A 648 -9.81 -14.85 -20.47
CA LEU A 648 -10.85 -15.72 -21.00
C LEU A 648 -11.47 -16.55 -19.88
N HIS A 649 -12.78 -16.43 -19.71
CA HIS A 649 -13.59 -17.28 -18.84
C HIS A 649 -14.35 -18.28 -19.69
N PHE A 650 -14.10 -19.58 -19.50
CA PHE A 650 -14.68 -20.62 -20.36
C PHE A 650 -16.15 -20.91 -20.03
N GLN A 651 -16.56 -20.74 -18.76
CA GLN A 651 -17.95 -20.98 -18.32
C GLN A 651 -18.82 -19.72 -18.35
N ASP A 652 -18.21 -18.54 -18.18
CA ASP A 652 -18.92 -17.25 -18.16
C ASP A 652 -18.36 -16.32 -19.24
N ILE A 653 -19.03 -16.29 -20.39
CA ILE A 653 -18.66 -15.45 -21.52
C ILE A 653 -18.70 -13.96 -21.20
N TRP A 654 -19.51 -13.52 -20.22
CA TRP A 654 -19.67 -12.12 -19.85
C TRP A 654 -18.54 -11.60 -18.97
N ALA A 655 -17.82 -12.51 -18.31
CA ALA A 655 -16.63 -12.20 -17.53
C ALA A 655 -15.34 -12.15 -18.38
N THR A 656 -15.44 -12.42 -19.69
CA THR A 656 -14.28 -12.36 -20.60
C THR A 656 -13.92 -10.92 -20.94
N SER A 657 -12.64 -10.56 -20.81
CA SER A 657 -12.16 -9.22 -21.08
C SER A 657 -10.81 -9.16 -21.80
N LEU A 658 -10.59 -8.05 -22.50
CA LEU A 658 -9.31 -7.70 -23.12
C LEU A 658 -8.96 -6.26 -22.78
N ASP A 659 -7.89 -6.09 -22.01
CA ASP A 659 -7.35 -4.80 -21.63
C ASP A 659 -6.09 -4.52 -22.42
N ILE A 660 -6.03 -3.33 -23.05
CA ILE A 660 -4.91 -2.92 -23.90
C ILE A 660 -4.42 -1.55 -23.42
N GLN A 661 -3.13 -1.47 -23.12
CA GLN A 661 -2.41 -0.24 -22.89
C GLN A 661 -1.29 -0.13 -23.93
N ALA A 662 -1.40 0.86 -24.80
CA ALA A 662 -0.44 1.12 -25.86
C ALA A 662 0.22 2.49 -25.66
N SER A 663 1.51 2.57 -25.93
CA SER A 663 2.30 3.79 -25.89
C SER A 663 3.23 3.85 -27.09
N LEU A 664 3.31 5.01 -27.72
CA LEU A 664 4.10 5.31 -28.89
C LEU A 664 4.83 6.64 -28.62
N GLY A 665 6.14 6.65 -28.76
CA GLY A 665 6.97 7.86 -28.66
C GLY A 665 7.84 7.99 -29.90
N LEU A 666 7.95 9.18 -30.48
CA LEU A 666 8.86 9.53 -31.56
C LEU A 666 9.65 10.76 -31.12
N ASP A 667 10.94 10.59 -30.91
CA ASP A 667 11.86 11.67 -30.58
C ASP A 667 12.87 11.84 -31.72
N ILE A 668 12.97 13.05 -32.26
CA ILE A 668 13.96 13.52 -33.23
C ILE A 668 14.71 14.62 -32.50
N ALA A 669 15.99 14.38 -32.24
CA ALA A 669 16.88 15.30 -31.53
C ALA A 669 16.84 16.68 -32.18
N GLU A 670 16.70 17.72 -31.35
CA GLU A 670 16.68 19.13 -31.76
C GLU A 670 15.58 19.46 -32.78
N PHE A 671 14.51 18.66 -32.85
CA PHE A 671 13.44 18.88 -33.83
C PHE A 671 12.04 18.51 -33.35
N LEU A 672 11.80 17.31 -32.81
CA LEU A 672 10.42 16.86 -32.51
C LEU A 672 10.41 15.77 -31.44
N SER A 673 9.65 15.95 -30.37
CA SER A 673 9.29 14.89 -29.43
C SER A 673 7.78 14.71 -29.45
N CYS A 674 7.31 13.51 -29.75
CA CYS A 674 5.90 13.17 -29.84
C CYS A 674 5.65 11.93 -28.99
N SER A 675 4.64 11.94 -28.13
CA SER A 675 4.25 10.79 -27.32
C SER A 675 2.74 10.63 -27.30
N LEU A 676 2.26 9.42 -27.53
CA LEU A 676 0.88 9.00 -27.51
C LEU A 676 0.75 7.82 -26.53
N SER A 677 -0.21 7.88 -25.62
CA SER A 677 -0.57 6.81 -24.70
C SER A 677 -2.08 6.59 -24.72
N ILE A 678 -2.49 5.35 -24.92
CA ILE A 678 -3.89 4.94 -25.06
C ILE A 678 -4.16 3.78 -24.11
N LYS A 679 -5.27 3.85 -23.38
CA LYS A 679 -5.78 2.74 -22.57
C LYS A 679 -7.20 2.41 -22.97
N SER A 680 -7.43 1.18 -23.41
CA SER A 680 -8.73 0.68 -23.83
C SER A 680 -9.04 -0.65 -23.16
N SER A 681 -10.32 -0.88 -22.90
CA SER A 681 -10.82 -2.12 -22.32
C SER A 681 -12.03 -2.58 -23.11
N ASN A 682 -12.09 -3.88 -23.36
CA ASN A 682 -13.22 -4.54 -23.97
C ASN A 682 -13.77 -5.60 -23.01
N THR A 683 -14.99 -5.38 -22.54
CA THR A 683 -15.74 -6.28 -21.66
C THR A 683 -16.96 -6.88 -22.36
N GLY A 684 -17.19 -6.56 -23.64
CA GLY A 684 -18.37 -6.93 -24.42
C GLY A 684 -18.19 -8.18 -25.27
N PHE A 685 -17.35 -9.12 -24.85
CA PHE A 685 -16.95 -10.28 -25.66
C PHE A 685 -18.11 -11.18 -26.09
N SER A 686 -19.22 -11.18 -25.36
CA SER A 686 -20.43 -11.93 -25.72
C SER A 686 -20.99 -11.56 -27.10
N GLN A 687 -20.75 -10.35 -27.61
CA GLN A 687 -21.22 -9.90 -28.92
C GLN A 687 -20.48 -10.55 -30.10
N TYR A 688 -19.31 -11.15 -29.85
CA TYR A 688 -18.52 -11.82 -30.88
C TYR A 688 -18.90 -13.29 -31.08
N TYR A 689 -19.87 -13.78 -30.33
CA TYR A 689 -20.41 -15.12 -30.50
C TYR A 689 -21.63 -15.09 -31.43
N ASP A 690 -21.79 -16.14 -32.23
CA ASP A 690 -22.99 -16.35 -33.05
C ASP A 690 -24.13 -17.02 -32.27
N SER A 691 -25.29 -17.20 -32.91
CA SER A 691 -26.46 -17.85 -32.30
C SER A 691 -26.23 -19.32 -31.93
N THR A 692 -25.14 -19.92 -32.41
CA THR A 692 -24.69 -21.28 -32.11
C THR A 692 -23.53 -21.33 -31.10
N GLN A 693 -23.22 -20.19 -30.45
CA GLN A 693 -22.14 -20.03 -29.46
C GLN A 693 -20.72 -20.28 -30.00
N ASN A 694 -20.51 -20.12 -31.32
CA ASN A 694 -19.17 -20.14 -31.90
C ASN A 694 -18.58 -18.72 -31.91
N PHE A 695 -17.29 -18.60 -31.55
CA PHE A 695 -16.60 -17.32 -31.59
C PHE A 695 -16.28 -16.91 -33.03
N VAL A 696 -16.74 -15.73 -33.43
CA VAL A 696 -16.54 -15.19 -34.78
C VAL A 696 -15.41 -14.18 -34.75
N TRP A 697 -14.19 -14.65 -35.05
CA TRP A 697 -12.98 -13.81 -35.10
C TRP A 697 -13.14 -12.57 -36.00
N ALA A 698 -13.84 -12.71 -37.12
CA ALA A 698 -14.08 -11.60 -38.04
C ALA A 698 -14.80 -10.43 -37.36
N ARG A 699 -15.78 -10.69 -36.49
CA ARG A 699 -16.50 -9.63 -35.74
C ARG A 699 -15.60 -8.91 -34.75
N MET A 700 -14.74 -9.64 -34.03
CA MET A 700 -13.79 -9.06 -33.09
C MET A 700 -12.73 -8.21 -33.82
N TRP A 701 -12.20 -8.68 -34.95
CA TRP A 701 -11.22 -7.94 -35.74
C TRP A 701 -11.84 -6.71 -36.41
N GLU A 702 -13.05 -6.84 -36.95
CA GLU A 702 -13.81 -5.71 -37.47
C GLU A 702 -14.06 -4.68 -36.36
N ASP A 703 -14.45 -5.14 -35.16
CA ASP A 703 -14.67 -4.24 -34.02
C ASP A 703 -13.37 -3.58 -33.51
N LEU A 704 -12.26 -4.33 -33.48
CA LEU A 704 -10.94 -3.77 -33.19
C LEU A 704 -10.53 -2.73 -34.24
N LEU A 705 -10.75 -2.98 -35.53
CA LEU A 705 -10.47 -2.01 -36.58
C LEU A 705 -11.35 -0.77 -36.45
N ARG A 706 -12.64 -0.93 -36.15
CA ARG A 706 -13.55 0.19 -35.81
C ARG A 706 -13.04 0.99 -34.62
N SER A 707 -12.39 0.36 -33.65
CA SER A 707 -11.81 1.06 -32.49
C SER A 707 -10.67 2.02 -32.88
N PHE A 708 -10.04 1.84 -34.04
CA PHE A 708 -9.04 2.75 -34.61
C PHE A 708 -9.62 3.75 -35.62
N ASP A 709 -10.91 3.67 -35.95
CA ASP A 709 -11.57 4.65 -36.81
C ASP A 709 -11.97 5.90 -36.01
N PHE A 710 -11.03 6.83 -35.88
CA PHE A 710 -11.24 8.12 -35.23
C PHE A 710 -11.90 9.18 -36.13
N ALA A 711 -12.02 8.94 -37.44
CA ALA A 711 -12.55 9.91 -38.41
C ALA A 711 -14.01 9.64 -38.81
N GLY A 712 -14.48 8.40 -38.68
CA GLY A 712 -15.84 7.97 -38.97
C GLY A 712 -16.66 7.63 -37.73
N SER A 713 -17.59 6.69 -37.87
CA SER A 713 -18.52 6.23 -36.81
C SER A 713 -18.06 4.94 -36.12
N GLY A 714 -16.86 4.44 -36.41
CA GLY A 714 -16.35 3.20 -35.79
C GLY A 714 -16.26 3.29 -34.27
N ARG A 715 -15.82 4.43 -33.73
CA ARG A 715 -15.69 4.67 -32.28
C ARG A 715 -17.01 4.62 -31.49
N SER A 716 -18.14 4.97 -32.10
CA SER A 716 -19.45 4.85 -31.44
C SER A 716 -20.02 3.44 -31.49
N ASN A 717 -19.48 2.58 -32.36
CA ASN A 717 -19.99 1.25 -32.66
C ASN A 717 -18.96 0.16 -32.33
N THR A 718 -18.23 0.35 -31.22
CA THR A 718 -17.23 -0.60 -30.73
C THR A 718 -17.37 -0.98 -29.27
N GLN A 719 -17.02 -2.23 -28.93
CA GLN A 719 -16.93 -2.69 -27.54
C GLN A 719 -15.57 -2.35 -26.89
N PHE A 720 -14.60 -1.87 -27.67
CA PHE A 720 -13.31 -1.37 -27.16
C PHE A 720 -13.46 0.06 -26.63
N ASN A 721 -13.95 0.16 -25.40
CA ASN A 721 -14.15 1.43 -24.73
C ASN A 721 -12.80 2.09 -24.42
N LEU A 722 -12.66 3.35 -24.79
CA LEU A 722 -11.48 4.15 -24.51
C LEU A 722 -11.58 4.70 -23.09
N SER A 723 -10.68 4.29 -22.21
CA SER A 723 -10.65 4.78 -20.82
C SER A 723 -9.84 6.07 -20.67
N SER A 724 -8.74 6.17 -21.41
CA SER A 724 -7.90 7.39 -21.45
C SER A 724 -7.07 7.46 -22.72
N ILE A 725 -6.81 8.67 -23.19
CA ILE A 725 -5.86 9.04 -24.23
C ILE A 725 -5.01 10.21 -23.76
N SER A 726 -3.73 10.18 -24.08
CA SER A 726 -2.80 11.29 -23.85
C SER A 726 -1.88 11.40 -25.06
N PHE A 727 -1.83 12.58 -25.65
CA PHE A 727 -0.98 12.94 -26.78
C PHE A 727 -0.21 14.20 -26.40
N ASN A 728 1.09 14.22 -26.66
CA ASN A 728 1.98 15.33 -26.39
C ASN A 728 2.94 15.45 -27.56
N LEU A 729 3.05 16.62 -28.16
CA LEU A 729 3.92 16.95 -29.28
C LEU A 729 4.69 18.21 -28.92
N VAL A 730 6.00 18.16 -29.04
CA VAL A 730 6.93 19.26 -28.79
C VAL A 730 7.81 19.37 -30.03
N HIS A 731 7.60 20.39 -30.85
CA HIS A 731 8.41 20.68 -32.03
C HIS A 731 9.43 21.76 -31.69
N ASP A 732 10.71 21.46 -31.85
CA ASP A 732 11.84 22.36 -31.65
C ASP A 732 12.06 23.22 -32.91
N LEU A 733 12.21 24.52 -32.70
CA LEU A 733 12.40 25.59 -33.68
C LEU A 733 13.66 26.40 -33.31
N ASP A 734 14.68 25.69 -32.81
CA ASP A 734 15.93 26.19 -32.24
C ASP A 734 15.71 27.14 -31.05
N ASP A 735 15.41 28.40 -31.37
CA ASP A 735 15.05 29.45 -30.43
C ASP A 735 13.62 29.30 -29.94
N TRP A 736 12.76 28.43 -30.47
CA TRP A 736 11.41 28.27 -29.96
C TRP A 736 11.01 26.78 -29.86
N SER A 737 10.00 26.42 -29.07
CA SER A 737 9.36 25.11 -29.17
C SER A 737 7.84 25.21 -29.19
N LEU A 738 7.21 24.57 -30.16
CA LEU A 738 5.76 24.44 -30.25
C LEU A 738 5.32 23.20 -29.48
N ASN A 739 4.52 23.38 -28.43
CA ASN A 739 4.00 22.34 -27.57
C ASN A 739 2.49 22.19 -27.82
N CYS A 740 2.07 21.02 -28.26
CA CYS A 740 0.69 20.64 -28.49
C CYS A 740 0.38 19.41 -27.64
N LYS A 741 -0.53 19.53 -26.68
CA LYS A 741 -0.96 18.41 -25.84
C LYS A 741 -2.46 18.22 -25.93
N TYR A 742 -2.87 16.97 -25.87
CA TYR A 742 -4.26 16.56 -25.84
C TYR A 742 -4.41 15.41 -24.84
N THR A 743 -5.29 15.57 -23.87
CA THR A 743 -5.64 14.51 -22.92
C THR A 743 -7.13 14.30 -22.91
N GLY A 744 -7.57 13.06 -22.85
CA GLY A 744 -8.96 12.72 -22.66
C GLY A 744 -9.09 11.54 -21.71
N SER A 745 -10.01 11.62 -20.76
CA SER A 745 -10.27 10.52 -19.83
C SER A 745 -11.74 10.43 -19.51
N VAL A 746 -12.20 9.21 -19.24
CA VAL A 746 -13.54 8.98 -18.69
C VAL A 746 -13.51 9.32 -17.20
N VAL A 747 -14.31 10.30 -16.79
CA VAL A 747 -14.45 10.75 -15.40
C VAL A 747 -15.87 10.50 -14.94
N LEU A 748 -16.04 10.11 -13.67
CA LEU A 748 -17.36 10.02 -13.05
C LEU A 748 -17.78 11.42 -12.59
N SER A 749 -18.80 11.99 -13.22
CA SER A 749 -19.38 13.29 -12.89
C SER A 749 -20.90 13.15 -12.84
N ASN A 750 -21.56 13.66 -11.81
CA ASN A 750 -23.01 13.52 -11.63
C ASN A 750 -23.51 12.06 -11.66
N ASN A 751 -22.72 11.11 -11.14
CA ASN A 751 -23.01 9.66 -11.19
C ASN A 751 -23.14 9.09 -12.62
N GLN A 752 -22.59 9.79 -13.63
CA GLN A 752 -22.51 9.35 -15.02
C GLN A 752 -21.05 9.40 -15.49
N TYR A 753 -20.68 8.46 -16.35
CA TYR A 753 -19.35 8.45 -16.97
C TYR A 753 -19.33 9.44 -18.13
N THR A 754 -18.52 10.48 -18.00
CA THR A 754 -18.39 11.54 -19.00
C THR A 754 -16.97 11.60 -19.52
N TRP A 755 -16.82 11.73 -20.83
CA TRP A 755 -15.53 11.98 -21.47
C TRP A 755 -15.12 13.44 -21.28
N VAL A 756 -13.95 13.69 -20.71
CA VAL A 756 -13.43 15.05 -20.49
C VAL A 756 -12.19 15.26 -21.37
N PRO A 757 -12.32 15.97 -22.51
CA PRO A 757 -11.20 16.32 -23.36
C PRO A 757 -10.53 17.63 -22.94
N THR A 758 -9.21 17.69 -23.01
CA THR A 758 -8.40 18.90 -22.76
C THR A 758 -7.40 19.04 -23.90
N VAL A 759 -7.37 20.21 -24.54
CA VAL A 759 -6.43 20.55 -25.63
C VAL A 759 -5.61 21.75 -25.17
N SER A 760 -4.30 21.71 -25.36
CA SER A 760 -3.36 22.79 -25.10
C SER A 760 -2.41 22.93 -26.30
N VAL A 761 -2.35 24.11 -26.93
CA VAL A 761 -1.39 24.47 -27.97
C VAL A 761 -0.68 25.77 -27.61
N PHE A 762 0.64 25.70 -27.45
CA PHE A 762 1.45 26.82 -27.01
C PHE A 762 2.85 26.78 -27.60
N VAL A 763 3.34 27.90 -28.11
CA VAL A 763 4.76 28.06 -28.49
C VAL A 763 5.61 28.25 -27.21
N ARG A 764 6.93 28.30 -27.27
CA ARG A 764 7.82 28.49 -26.11
C ARG A 764 9.09 29.12 -26.65
N TRP A 765 9.65 30.17 -26.08
CA TRP A 765 11.01 30.59 -26.52
C TRP A 765 12.00 29.63 -25.84
N ASN A 766 13.04 29.17 -26.54
CA ASN A 766 14.30 28.51 -26.13
C ASN A 766 15.44 29.56 -26.29
N THR A 767 16.39 29.74 -25.38
CA THR A 767 17.33 30.89 -25.37
C THR A 767 18.68 30.35 -25.03
N ILE A 768 19.57 30.57 -25.98
CA ILE A 768 21.01 30.36 -25.92
C ILE A 768 21.35 28.90 -25.58
N PRO A 769 21.47 28.03 -26.61
CA PRO A 769 21.99 26.67 -26.47
C PRO A 769 23.52 26.62 -26.23
N GLU A 770 24.25 27.70 -26.51
CA GLU A 770 25.71 27.71 -26.69
C GLU A 770 26.49 28.41 -25.55
N LEU A 771 26.33 27.97 -24.31
CA LEU A 771 27.29 28.32 -23.25
C LEU A 771 28.01 27.05 -22.78
N ASP A 772 28.90 26.57 -23.64
CA ASP A 772 30.05 25.79 -23.20
C ASP A 772 31.03 26.79 -22.56
N VAL A 773 30.99 26.93 -21.23
CA VAL A 773 31.91 27.81 -20.51
C VAL A 773 33.24 27.08 -20.36
N GLU A 774 33.99 27.00 -21.46
CA GLU A 774 35.42 26.68 -21.39
C GLU A 774 36.27 27.96 -21.30
N GLU A 775 37.10 27.97 -20.26
CA GLU A 775 38.30 28.79 -20.02
C GLU A 775 38.12 30.26 -19.58
N THR A 776 38.24 30.45 -18.27
CA THR A 776 38.56 31.74 -17.67
C THR A 776 40.06 32.04 -17.87
N TRP A 777 40.34 33.05 -18.68
CA TRP A 777 41.67 33.66 -18.76
C TRP A 777 41.74 34.85 -17.80
N THR A 778 42.71 34.85 -16.88
CA THR A 778 42.98 36.01 -16.02
C THR A 778 44.29 36.67 -16.43
N LYS A 779 44.32 38.00 -16.43
CA LYS A 779 45.47 38.82 -16.84
C LYS A 779 46.10 39.54 -15.64
N PRO A 780 47.10 38.94 -14.97
CA PRO A 780 48.03 39.69 -14.13
C PRO A 780 49.27 40.04 -14.98
N SER A 781 49.32 41.29 -15.44
CA SER A 781 50.46 41.92 -16.14
C SER A 781 51.04 41.17 -17.36
N ASN A 782 50.54 41.60 -18.52
CA ASN A 782 51.14 41.58 -19.86
C ASN A 782 51.40 40.28 -20.64
N ASP A 783 51.11 39.08 -20.13
CA ASP A 783 50.99 37.87 -20.96
C ASP A 783 49.79 37.00 -20.54
N TRP A 784 49.14 36.36 -21.51
CA TRP A 784 48.01 35.44 -21.28
C TRP A 784 48.55 34.06 -20.87
N ILE A 785 48.15 33.55 -19.69
CA ILE A 785 48.51 32.20 -19.23
C ILE A 785 47.23 31.42 -18.93
N ARG A 786 47.16 30.18 -19.43
CA ARG A 786 46.08 29.21 -19.19
C ARG A 786 46.15 28.71 -17.73
N SER A 787 45.13 28.94 -16.91
CA SER A 787 45.06 28.34 -15.57
C SER A 787 44.47 26.93 -15.66
N SER A 788 45.29 25.91 -15.44
CA SER A 788 44.81 24.54 -15.22
C SER A 788 44.59 24.29 -13.73
N THR A 789 43.36 23.98 -13.32
CA THR A 789 43.13 23.34 -12.02
C THR A 789 42.07 22.26 -12.12
N SER A 790 42.55 21.07 -11.78
CA SER A 790 41.90 19.88 -11.22
C SER A 790 40.60 20.08 -10.45
#